data_AF-A0A1G5EBG2-F1
#
_entry.id   AF-A0A1G5EBG2-F1
#
_cell.length_a   1.000
_cell.length_b   1.000
_cell.length_c   1.000
_cell.angle_alpha   90.00
_cell.angle_beta   90.00
_cell.angle_gamma   90.00
#
_symmetry.space_group_name_H-M   'P 1'
#
loop_
_entity.id
_entity.type
_entity.pdbx_description
1 polymer ?
#
loop_
_entity_poly.entity_id
_entity_poly.type
_entity_poly.pdbx_seq_one_letter_code
_entity_poly.pdbx_strand_id
1 'polypeptide(L)'
;MVRRSLPPQVRARGVTAVLGPTNTGKTHLAIERMLGHDSGMIGLPLRLLAREVYQRVVEKAGHHNVALITGEEKIKPDKPRYWISTVEAMPRDIDASFVAIDEIQLAADLDRGHVFTDRLLNQRGRQETLLIGSMTMRPLIEALIPGVHVVTRPRLSKLTFSGEKKVSRLPRRSAIVAFSAEEVYGIAELIRRQSGGAAVVLGALSPRTRNAQVELYQNGDVDYLIATDAIGMGLNLDVDHVAFASDKKFDGFRFRKLYNPELAQIAGRAGRYMRDGTFGSTGRCPPFDAETVEALENHTFDPVRILQWRNPDLDFSSIGRLRDSLGAQPREHGLVRAPMGEDLASLEILAREDDIQAFARTKYAVERLWQICQVPDYRKVSPQTHADLVGQLYRFLMKDGAVPADWFARHLSASDRTDGDIDTLSNRIAQVRTWSFVANRPDWLKDPEHWQGVARQVEDKLSDALHERLAQRFIDRRTSVLMRRLRENTMLEAEITTTGDVTVEGQHIGHLHGFHFVPDPQADTTEAKTLRNAASKALAGEIETRADRFAETPDTTLVLSNDGTIRWQGDPVAKLEPGDKLFEPRVRILSDEHLTGPARDKVENRLRAWLKAYVVRLLGPAMDLETNAELAGLARGIAFQIGEAIGVLERAKVLNEVRSLDQDARAALRKAGVRFGAYHLYLPALLKPAPRVLATQLWALQNGGLDQKGIDEIAHLAQSGRTSIPVDAEIAAGLYRAAGFRVCGGRAVRVDILERLADLIRPAISYRPGITPGEPPAGAADGEGFVPTVAMTSLVGCAGEDFATILKSLGYVMERRPGPAITVPLVQAASTEPAAVPPAEAPADAPAEGQTLAEETGAVAVEAPDASVSAETVVESASEAVASPEGQALAPTEGAAEAAPEAPSEPEMVEIWRQHRRHHEGGHARQGREARGGRHERGERSERGDRPERGDRRPRHGEGQGERPRREAQGEGGRPQNRPPRGPRPDDRRGPRPDKRADNRREGGHERREKQPDPNSPFAKLMALKAQLEDGKK
;
A
#
# COMPACT_ATOMS: atom_id res chain seq x y z
N MET A 1 43.47 42.70 -44.97
CA MET A 1 42.90 42.24 -43.69
C MET A 1 43.82 42.72 -42.58
N VAL A 2 43.26 43.22 -41.48
CA VAL A 2 44.02 43.50 -40.24
C VAL A 2 44.40 42.16 -39.61
N ARG A 3 45.57 42.06 -38.97
CA ARG A 3 45.92 40.88 -38.16
C ARG A 3 44.93 40.72 -37.01
N ARG A 4 44.44 39.51 -36.79
CA ARG A 4 43.60 39.14 -35.65
C ARG A 4 44.41 38.96 -34.37
N SER A 5 45.69 38.61 -34.46
CA SER A 5 46.57 38.51 -33.28
C SER A 5 46.95 39.89 -32.72
N LEU A 6 46.71 40.12 -31.43
CA LEU A 6 47.21 41.28 -30.71
C LEU A 6 48.67 41.06 -30.24
N PRO A 7 49.57 42.05 -30.43
CA PRO A 7 50.90 42.04 -29.80
C PRO A 7 50.80 41.95 -28.27
N PRO A 8 51.63 41.14 -27.58
CA PRO A 8 51.54 40.96 -26.12
C PRO A 8 51.49 42.27 -25.31
N GLN A 9 52.25 43.29 -25.74
CA GLN A 9 52.33 44.60 -25.08
C GLN A 9 51.00 45.35 -24.98
N VAL A 10 50.05 45.15 -25.91
CA VAL A 10 48.73 45.80 -25.86
C VAL A 10 47.65 44.94 -25.20
N ARG A 11 47.95 43.67 -24.90
CA ARG A 11 46.95 42.72 -24.36
C ARG A 11 46.46 43.08 -22.96
N ALA A 12 47.23 43.80 -22.15
CA ALA A 12 46.85 44.19 -20.79
C ALA A 12 45.93 45.42 -20.73
N ARG A 13 45.82 46.20 -21.82
CA ARG A 13 45.08 47.46 -21.85
C ARG A 13 43.60 47.24 -21.49
N GLY A 14 43.17 47.79 -20.36
CA GLY A 14 41.79 47.70 -19.87
C GLY A 14 41.37 46.31 -19.38
N VAL A 15 42.30 45.36 -19.17
CA VAL A 15 41.97 43.99 -18.77
C VAL A 15 42.02 43.80 -17.26
N THR A 16 40.90 43.32 -16.69
CA THR A 16 40.87 42.73 -15.34
C THR A 16 40.49 41.25 -15.41
N ALA A 17 41.28 40.40 -14.75
CA ALA A 17 40.94 38.99 -14.54
C ALA A 17 40.19 38.83 -13.20
N VAL A 18 38.92 38.41 -13.25
CA VAL A 18 38.08 38.16 -12.08
C VAL A 18 38.04 36.65 -11.83
N LEU A 19 38.81 36.19 -10.85
CA LEU A 19 39.08 34.77 -10.62
C LEU A 19 38.48 34.28 -9.29
N GLY A 20 38.01 33.04 -9.26
CA GLY A 20 37.40 32.42 -8.07
C GLY A 20 36.70 31.10 -8.37
N PRO A 21 36.34 30.28 -7.36
CA PRO A 21 35.53 29.07 -7.53
C PRO A 21 34.11 29.35 -8.09
N THR A 22 33.28 28.31 -8.20
CA THR A 22 31.84 28.43 -8.44
C THR A 22 31.11 29.08 -7.25
N ASN A 23 29.85 29.49 -7.43
CA ASN A 23 29.04 30.25 -6.44
C ASN A 23 29.76 31.51 -5.85
N THR A 24 30.32 32.34 -6.73
CA THR A 24 31.13 33.55 -6.41
C THR A 24 30.56 34.86 -6.99
N GLY A 25 29.46 34.81 -7.75
CA GLY A 25 28.81 35.99 -8.34
C GLY A 25 29.59 36.70 -9.47
N LYS A 26 30.66 36.10 -10.02
CA LYS A 26 31.52 36.77 -11.03
C LYS A 26 30.78 37.18 -12.30
N THR A 27 29.95 36.29 -12.86
CA THR A 27 29.12 36.58 -14.04
C THR A 27 28.08 37.68 -13.77
N HIS A 28 27.56 37.78 -12.54
CA HIS A 28 26.65 38.87 -12.15
C HIS A 28 27.36 40.23 -12.18
N LEU A 29 28.53 40.32 -11.55
CA LEU A 29 29.39 41.51 -11.59
C LEU A 29 29.73 41.93 -13.03
N ALA A 30 29.96 40.96 -13.92
CA ALA A 30 30.22 41.24 -15.33
C ALA A 30 29.00 41.79 -16.08
N ILE A 31 27.80 41.28 -15.81
CA ILE A 31 26.55 41.80 -16.38
C ILE A 31 26.26 43.22 -15.86
N GLU A 32 26.47 43.47 -14.57
CA GLU A 32 26.29 44.79 -13.96
C GLU A 32 27.27 45.82 -14.53
N ARG A 33 28.55 45.46 -14.67
CA ARG A 33 29.55 46.31 -15.32
C ARG A 33 29.21 46.55 -16.78
N MET A 34 28.88 45.51 -17.55
CA MET A 34 28.48 45.63 -18.96
C MET A 34 27.33 46.63 -19.15
N LEU A 35 26.30 46.57 -18.31
CA LEU A 35 25.15 47.49 -18.37
C LEU A 35 25.51 48.94 -18.00
N GLY A 36 26.60 49.16 -17.28
CA GLY A 36 27.16 50.48 -16.99
C GLY A 36 27.87 51.16 -18.17
N HIS A 37 28.09 50.45 -19.29
CA HIS A 37 28.77 50.98 -20.48
C HIS A 37 27.82 51.24 -21.66
N ASP A 38 28.25 52.11 -22.58
CA ASP A 38 27.49 52.54 -23.77
C ASP A 38 27.08 51.36 -24.66
N SER A 39 28.00 50.41 -24.84
CA SER A 39 27.81 49.16 -25.55
C SER A 39 28.69 48.07 -24.94
N GLY A 40 28.25 46.82 -25.00
CA GLY A 40 28.94 45.72 -24.34
C GLY A 40 28.72 44.38 -25.00
N MET A 41 29.67 43.46 -24.80
CA MET A 41 29.59 42.09 -25.30
C MET A 41 30.01 41.09 -24.23
N ILE A 42 29.32 39.96 -24.13
CA ILE A 42 29.72 38.85 -23.25
C ILE A 42 29.71 37.51 -24.01
N GLY A 43 30.83 36.79 -23.90
CA GLY A 43 31.03 35.46 -24.44
C GLY A 43 30.90 34.41 -23.34
N LEU A 44 29.93 33.52 -23.47
CA LEU A 44 29.55 32.52 -22.47
C LEU A 44 29.83 31.10 -23.00
N PRO A 45 30.16 30.13 -22.13
CA PRO A 45 30.64 28.83 -22.60
C PRO A 45 29.54 27.89 -23.12
N LEU A 46 28.26 28.24 -22.96
CA LEU A 46 27.12 27.39 -23.37
C LEU A 46 25.94 28.24 -23.87
N ARG A 47 25.20 27.72 -24.86
CA ARG A 47 23.94 28.30 -25.38
C ARG A 47 22.91 28.57 -24.28
N LEU A 48 22.83 27.69 -23.27
CA LEU A 48 21.95 27.86 -22.11
C LEU A 48 22.30 29.10 -21.28
N LEU A 49 23.57 29.33 -20.98
CA LEU A 49 24.01 30.56 -20.31
C LEU A 49 23.79 31.79 -21.18
N ALA A 50 24.06 31.70 -22.48
CA ALA A 50 23.78 32.79 -23.40
C ALA A 50 22.29 33.18 -23.39
N ARG A 51 21.37 32.20 -23.29
CA ARG A 51 19.92 32.45 -23.16
C ARG A 51 19.54 33.03 -21.79
N GLU A 52 20.05 32.47 -20.70
CA GLU A 52 19.81 32.95 -19.33
C GLU A 52 20.29 34.39 -19.12
N VAL A 53 21.48 34.72 -19.64
CA VAL A 53 22.03 36.08 -19.58
C VAL A 53 21.29 37.02 -20.54
N TYR A 54 20.90 36.56 -21.73
CA TYR A 54 20.07 37.34 -22.64
C TYR A 54 18.75 37.76 -22.00
N GLN A 55 18.03 36.84 -21.34
CA GLN A 55 16.79 37.16 -20.62
C GLN A 55 17.02 38.24 -19.55
N ARG A 56 18.01 38.07 -18.66
CA ARG A 56 18.34 39.06 -17.62
C ARG A 56 18.79 40.43 -18.15
N VAL A 57 19.42 40.48 -19.32
CA VAL A 57 19.85 41.73 -19.95
C VAL A 57 18.68 42.38 -20.69
N VAL A 58 17.77 41.60 -21.29
CA VAL A 58 16.50 42.10 -21.87
C VAL A 58 15.58 42.67 -20.79
N GLU A 59 15.47 42.02 -19.63
CA GLU A 59 14.72 42.52 -18.47
C GLU A 59 15.20 43.90 -17.99
N LYS A 60 16.51 44.17 -18.09
CA LYS A 60 17.13 45.43 -17.62
C LYS A 60 17.29 46.51 -18.69
N ALA A 61 17.47 46.14 -19.96
CA ALA A 61 17.80 47.05 -21.06
C ALA A 61 16.73 47.13 -22.17
N GLY A 62 15.72 46.27 -22.16
CA GLY A 62 14.67 46.19 -23.18
C GLY A 62 15.12 45.46 -24.45
N HIS A 63 14.20 44.68 -25.05
CA HIS A 63 14.53 43.71 -26.10
C HIS A 63 15.20 44.33 -27.36
N HIS A 64 14.83 45.54 -27.77
CA HIS A 64 15.45 46.24 -28.90
C HIS A 64 16.96 46.52 -28.72
N ASN A 65 17.45 46.56 -27.47
CA ASN A 65 18.85 46.88 -27.16
C ASN A 65 19.78 45.66 -27.08
N VAL A 66 19.27 44.43 -27.20
CA VAL A 66 20.02 43.21 -26.87
C VAL A 66 19.98 42.21 -28.02
N ALA A 67 21.15 41.69 -28.40
CA ALA A 67 21.29 40.58 -29.34
C ALA A 67 21.68 39.27 -28.62
N LEU A 68 21.22 38.13 -29.15
CA LEU A 68 21.66 36.78 -28.80
C LEU A 68 22.27 36.11 -30.03
N ILE A 69 23.52 35.67 -29.95
CA ILE A 69 24.25 35.05 -31.06
C ILE A 69 24.87 33.71 -30.59
N THR A 70 24.33 32.57 -31.03
CA THR A 70 24.94 31.24 -30.87
C THR A 70 25.16 30.58 -32.24
N GLY A 71 25.62 29.32 -32.29
CA GLY A 71 25.79 28.61 -33.57
C GLY A 71 24.48 28.22 -34.24
N GLU A 72 23.42 28.06 -33.45
CA GLU A 72 22.13 27.48 -33.81
C GLU A 72 20.96 28.49 -33.72
N GLU A 73 21.18 29.63 -33.06
CA GLU A 73 20.14 30.62 -32.80
C GLU A 73 20.70 32.05 -32.84
N LYS A 74 19.98 32.94 -33.53
CA LYS A 74 20.37 34.32 -33.75
C LYS A 74 19.16 35.24 -33.56
N ILE A 75 19.22 36.12 -32.57
CA ILE A 75 18.28 37.23 -32.37
C ILE A 75 19.08 38.51 -32.46
N LYS A 76 18.79 39.34 -33.47
CA LYS A 76 19.50 40.60 -33.72
C LYS A 76 18.49 41.70 -34.07
N PRO A 77 18.20 42.64 -33.14
CA PRO A 77 17.52 43.90 -33.46
C PRO A 77 18.33 44.77 -34.44
N ASP A 78 17.77 45.88 -34.93
CA ASP A 78 18.49 46.77 -35.86
C ASP A 78 19.73 47.43 -35.25
N LYS A 79 19.63 47.86 -33.98
CA LYS A 79 20.65 48.67 -33.28
C LYS A 79 20.94 48.21 -31.83
N PRO A 80 21.28 46.93 -31.59
CA PRO A 80 21.55 46.42 -30.25
C PRO A 80 22.83 47.01 -29.66
N ARG A 81 22.73 47.46 -28.41
CA ARG A 81 23.84 47.94 -27.59
C ARG A 81 24.60 46.81 -26.90
N TYR A 82 23.90 45.73 -26.57
CA TYR A 82 24.44 44.61 -25.79
C TYR A 82 24.40 43.30 -26.59
N TRP A 83 25.52 42.58 -26.60
CA TRP A 83 25.74 41.40 -27.44
C TRP A 83 26.04 40.18 -26.58
N ILE A 84 25.06 39.32 -26.42
CA ILE A 84 25.16 38.09 -25.62
C ILE A 84 25.44 36.93 -26.56
N SER A 85 26.49 36.16 -26.32
CA SER A 85 26.96 35.16 -27.28
C SER A 85 27.56 33.91 -26.64
N THR A 86 27.67 32.83 -27.40
CA THR A 86 28.69 31.81 -27.08
C THR A 86 30.07 32.30 -27.50
N VAL A 87 31.13 31.88 -26.79
CA VAL A 87 32.52 32.30 -27.07
C VAL A 87 32.95 32.04 -28.52
N GLU A 88 32.43 30.97 -29.13
CA GLU A 88 32.57 30.61 -30.54
C GLU A 88 31.88 31.61 -31.48
N ALA A 89 30.61 31.93 -31.21
CA ALA A 89 29.76 32.78 -32.06
C ALA A 89 29.94 34.29 -31.77
N MET A 90 30.79 34.63 -30.80
CA MET A 90 31.14 35.99 -30.39
C MET A 90 31.67 36.82 -31.58
N PRO A 91 30.97 37.90 -32.00
CA PRO A 91 31.38 38.71 -33.14
C PRO A 91 32.75 39.36 -32.95
N ARG A 92 33.57 39.38 -34.02
CA ARG A 92 34.95 39.93 -34.01
C ARG A 92 35.04 41.33 -34.60
N ASP A 93 34.03 41.71 -35.36
CA ASP A 93 33.88 42.93 -36.17
C ASP A 93 33.17 44.06 -35.41
N ILE A 94 32.65 43.77 -34.21
CA ILE A 94 31.86 44.71 -33.41
C ILE A 94 32.74 45.36 -32.33
N ASP A 95 32.92 46.67 -32.47
CA ASP A 95 33.67 47.49 -31.53
C ASP A 95 32.77 47.93 -30.35
N ALA A 96 32.95 47.29 -29.19
CA ALA A 96 32.16 47.50 -27.97
C ALA A 96 32.96 48.24 -26.88
N SER A 97 32.29 49.06 -26.06
CA SER A 97 32.95 49.73 -24.93
C SER A 97 33.41 48.73 -23.87
N PHE A 98 32.63 47.69 -23.62
CA PHE A 98 32.91 46.60 -22.68
C PHE A 98 32.97 45.22 -23.36
N VAL A 99 33.88 44.35 -22.91
CA VAL A 99 33.91 42.91 -23.27
C VAL A 99 34.02 42.06 -22.01
N ALA A 100 33.32 40.92 -21.93
CA ALA A 100 33.56 39.87 -20.95
C ALA A 100 33.65 38.48 -21.61
N ILE A 101 34.51 37.62 -21.06
CA ILE A 101 34.66 36.22 -21.47
C ILE A 101 34.56 35.37 -20.19
N ASP A 102 33.62 34.42 -20.15
CA ASP A 102 33.34 33.59 -18.97
C ASP A 102 33.88 32.15 -19.07
N GLU A 103 34.13 31.55 -17.91
CA GLU A 103 34.83 30.27 -17.70
C GLU A 103 36.15 30.13 -18.49
N ILE A 104 37.04 31.14 -18.41
CA ILE A 104 38.28 31.19 -19.23
C ILE A 104 39.23 29.98 -19.07
N GLN A 105 39.08 29.16 -18.02
CA GLN A 105 39.82 27.89 -17.88
C GLN A 105 39.53 26.87 -18.98
N LEU A 106 38.42 27.03 -19.71
CA LEU A 106 38.12 26.22 -20.89
C LEU A 106 39.12 26.43 -22.04
N ALA A 107 39.99 27.45 -21.97
CA ALA A 107 41.16 27.55 -22.83
C ALA A 107 42.11 26.33 -22.78
N ALA A 108 42.04 25.51 -21.71
CA ALA A 108 42.77 24.23 -21.62
C ALA A 108 42.08 23.05 -22.34
N ASP A 109 40.80 23.19 -22.71
CA ASP A 109 39.99 22.11 -23.31
C ASP A 109 40.52 21.66 -24.67
N LEU A 110 40.66 20.34 -24.85
CA LEU A 110 41.33 19.71 -26.01
C LEU A 110 40.63 19.94 -27.35
N ASP A 111 39.33 20.22 -27.35
CA ASP A 111 38.53 20.39 -28.57
C ASP A 111 38.35 21.89 -28.87
N ARG A 112 37.59 22.59 -28.01
CA ARG A 112 37.17 23.97 -28.23
C ARG A 112 38.02 25.03 -27.52
N GLY A 113 38.96 24.64 -26.66
CA GLY A 113 39.77 25.58 -25.86
C GLY A 113 40.59 26.55 -26.71
N HIS A 114 40.94 26.15 -27.94
CA HIS A 114 41.63 27.02 -28.89
C HIS A 114 40.87 28.31 -29.22
N VAL A 115 39.53 28.30 -29.13
CA VAL A 115 38.68 29.48 -29.31
C VAL A 115 38.74 30.41 -28.10
N PHE A 116 38.71 29.84 -26.88
CA PHE A 116 38.82 30.60 -25.63
C PHE A 116 40.19 31.27 -25.52
N THR A 117 41.26 30.59 -25.89
CA THR A 117 42.63 31.15 -25.96
C THR A 117 42.71 32.32 -26.93
N ASP A 118 42.15 32.20 -28.14
CA ASP A 118 42.09 33.30 -29.11
C ASP A 118 41.31 34.51 -28.55
N ARG A 119 40.16 34.31 -27.89
CA ARG A 119 39.42 35.41 -27.25
C ARG A 119 40.20 36.06 -26.10
N LEU A 120 40.80 35.24 -25.22
CA LEU A 120 41.62 35.69 -24.09
C LEU A 120 42.80 36.54 -24.55
N LEU A 121 43.48 36.15 -25.62
CA LEU A 121 44.63 36.87 -26.16
C LEU A 121 44.24 38.11 -26.98
N ASN A 122 43.15 38.03 -27.76
CA ASN A 122 42.91 38.98 -28.87
C ASN A 122 41.62 39.83 -28.78
N GLN A 123 40.58 39.42 -28.02
CA GLN A 123 39.33 40.19 -27.94
C GLN A 123 39.40 41.25 -26.82
N ARG A 124 39.15 42.51 -27.14
CA ARG A 124 39.20 43.63 -26.17
C ARG A 124 38.03 44.60 -26.37
N GLY A 125 37.50 45.14 -25.27
CA GLY A 125 36.61 46.30 -25.29
C GLY A 125 37.41 47.61 -25.25
N ARG A 126 36.83 48.71 -25.73
CA ARG A 126 37.50 50.04 -25.78
C ARG A 126 37.86 50.59 -24.39
N GLN A 127 37.03 50.31 -23.39
CA GLN A 127 37.12 50.88 -22.04
C GLN A 127 37.50 49.80 -21.02
N GLU A 128 36.78 48.66 -20.98
CA GLU A 128 37.05 47.55 -20.06
C GLU A 128 36.92 46.18 -20.75
N THR A 129 37.75 45.22 -20.32
CA THR A 129 37.66 43.79 -20.66
C THR A 129 37.76 42.95 -19.39
N LEU A 130 36.78 42.06 -19.15
CA LEU A 130 36.80 41.10 -18.04
C LEU A 130 37.11 39.67 -18.52
N LEU A 131 38.11 39.05 -17.92
CA LEU A 131 38.40 37.61 -18.05
C LEU A 131 37.93 36.90 -16.79
N ILE A 132 36.94 36.02 -16.89
CA ILE A 132 36.22 35.47 -15.74
C ILE A 132 36.40 33.96 -15.68
N GLY A 133 36.82 33.42 -14.52
CA GLY A 133 37.00 31.97 -14.39
C GLY A 133 37.64 31.50 -13.08
N SER A 134 38.31 30.35 -13.14
CA SER A 134 38.96 29.67 -12.01
C SER A 134 40.26 30.36 -11.56
N MET A 135 40.55 30.28 -10.25
CA MET A 135 41.86 30.68 -9.68
C MET A 135 43.04 29.94 -10.32
N THR A 136 42.84 28.70 -10.77
CA THR A 136 43.90 27.87 -11.39
C THR A 136 44.50 28.48 -12.66
N MET A 137 43.81 29.42 -13.30
CA MET A 137 44.29 30.11 -14.50
C MET A 137 45.22 31.29 -14.22
N ARG A 138 45.32 31.74 -12.96
CA ARG A 138 46.06 32.96 -12.58
C ARG A 138 47.49 33.02 -13.17
N PRO A 139 48.36 32.01 -13.00
CA PRO A 139 49.76 32.12 -13.44
C PRO A 139 49.92 32.21 -14.97
N LEU A 140 49.03 31.57 -15.73
CA LEU A 140 49.02 31.67 -17.19
C LEU A 140 48.49 33.02 -17.68
N ILE A 141 47.46 33.57 -17.03
CA ILE A 141 46.95 34.90 -17.39
C ILE A 141 48.01 35.98 -17.09
N GLU A 142 48.70 35.89 -15.95
CA GLU A 142 49.81 36.80 -15.60
C GLU A 142 51.02 36.66 -16.56
N ALA A 143 51.29 35.46 -17.08
CA ALA A 143 52.37 35.22 -18.04
C ALA A 143 52.03 35.64 -19.49
N LEU A 144 50.81 35.36 -19.97
CA LEU A 144 50.36 35.63 -21.34
C LEU A 144 49.85 37.08 -21.52
N ILE A 145 49.52 37.75 -20.42
CA ILE A 145 49.09 39.15 -20.35
C ILE A 145 49.86 39.87 -19.21
N PRO A 146 51.16 40.17 -19.39
CA PRO A 146 51.95 40.85 -18.37
C PRO A 146 51.34 42.21 -17.98
N GLY A 147 51.19 42.46 -16.68
CA GLY A 147 50.56 43.68 -16.15
C GLY A 147 49.02 43.65 -16.07
N VAL A 148 48.39 42.50 -16.30
CA VAL A 148 46.96 42.28 -16.02
C VAL A 148 46.61 42.52 -14.55
N HIS A 149 45.48 43.20 -14.30
CA HIS A 149 44.96 43.37 -12.95
C HIS A 149 44.15 42.13 -12.54
N VAL A 150 44.45 41.50 -11.39
CA VAL A 150 43.79 40.26 -10.93
C VAL A 150 42.95 40.54 -9.67
N VAL A 151 41.65 40.29 -9.75
CA VAL A 151 40.70 40.38 -8.63
C VAL A 151 40.25 38.98 -8.25
N THR A 152 40.43 38.60 -6.99
CA THR A 152 39.97 37.31 -6.46
C THR A 152 38.58 37.44 -5.82
N ARG A 153 37.77 36.39 -5.85
CA ARG A 153 36.49 36.30 -5.14
C ARG A 153 36.33 34.97 -4.39
N PRO A 154 36.13 34.98 -3.06
CA PRO A 154 35.82 33.77 -2.30
C PRO A 154 34.37 33.30 -2.56
N ARG A 155 34.12 32.01 -2.33
CA ARG A 155 32.78 31.41 -2.45
C ARG A 155 31.81 31.98 -1.40
N LEU A 156 30.54 32.09 -1.77
CA LEU A 156 29.49 32.67 -0.90
C LEU A 156 28.94 31.71 0.17
N SER A 157 29.17 30.41 0.03
CA SER A 157 28.76 29.37 0.97
C SER A 157 29.80 28.25 1.08
N LYS A 158 29.72 27.45 2.14
CA LYS A 158 30.59 26.28 2.35
C LYS A 158 30.14 25.11 1.50
N LEU A 159 31.09 24.23 1.21
CA LEU A 159 30.87 22.91 0.65
C LEU A 159 31.51 21.90 1.60
N THR A 160 30.76 20.88 2.02
CA THR A 160 31.23 19.92 3.03
C THR A 160 31.03 18.47 2.58
N PHE A 161 32.04 17.64 2.78
CA PHE A 161 32.00 16.22 2.49
C PHE A 161 31.12 15.50 3.51
N SER A 162 30.27 14.58 3.03
CA SER A 162 29.26 13.91 3.84
C SER A 162 29.32 12.37 3.76
N GLY A 163 30.49 11.85 3.35
CA GLY A 163 30.79 10.42 3.28
C GLY A 163 30.25 9.71 2.04
N GLU A 164 30.42 8.38 2.04
CA GLU A 164 29.74 7.48 1.09
C GLU A 164 28.30 7.22 1.56
N LYS A 165 27.34 7.27 0.64
CA LYS A 165 25.93 6.93 0.89
C LYS A 165 25.41 6.03 -0.21
N LYS A 166 24.70 4.96 0.13
CA LYS A 166 23.93 4.16 -0.84
C LYS A 166 22.87 5.05 -1.51
N VAL A 167 22.58 4.79 -2.78
CA VAL A 167 21.61 5.60 -3.59
C VAL A 167 20.27 5.76 -2.87
N SER A 168 19.75 4.68 -2.26
CA SER A 168 18.51 4.66 -1.46
C SER A 168 18.56 5.41 -0.11
N ARG A 169 19.70 6.01 0.24
CA ARG A 169 19.94 6.79 1.47
C ARG A 169 20.54 8.17 1.18
N LEU A 170 20.53 8.60 -0.08
CA LEU A 170 20.84 9.98 -0.44
C LEU A 170 19.75 10.89 0.13
N PRO A 171 20.07 12.13 0.55
CA PRO A 171 19.04 13.07 0.95
C PRO A 171 18.15 13.45 -0.24
N ARG A 172 16.93 13.93 0.03
CA ARG A 172 16.12 14.60 -0.99
C ARG A 172 16.93 15.73 -1.63
N ARG A 173 16.57 16.13 -2.85
CA ARG A 173 17.24 17.18 -3.61
C ARG A 173 18.71 16.88 -3.91
N SER A 174 19.04 15.60 -4.08
CA SER A 174 20.36 15.18 -4.54
C SER A 174 20.47 15.22 -6.06
N ALA A 175 21.58 15.76 -6.56
CA ALA A 175 22.05 15.50 -7.91
C ALA A 175 23.05 14.32 -7.90
N ILE A 176 22.77 13.28 -8.68
CA ILE A 176 23.62 12.08 -8.80
C ILE A 176 24.37 12.16 -10.12
N VAL A 177 25.69 12.06 -10.10
CA VAL A 177 26.53 12.32 -11.27
C VAL A 177 27.26 11.05 -11.73
N ALA A 178 26.99 10.64 -12.96
CA ALA A 178 27.62 9.50 -13.64
C ALA A 178 28.15 9.93 -15.01
N PHE A 179 29.00 9.10 -15.65
CA PHE A 179 29.76 9.53 -16.84
C PHE A 179 29.47 8.68 -18.10
N SER A 180 28.40 7.89 -18.08
CA SER A 180 27.80 7.26 -19.26
C SER A 180 26.28 7.39 -19.22
N ALA A 181 25.63 7.38 -20.39
CA ALA A 181 24.17 7.38 -20.47
C ALA A 181 23.55 6.11 -19.84
N GLU A 182 24.23 4.97 -19.96
CA GLU A 182 23.85 3.69 -19.34
C GLU A 182 23.76 3.79 -17.81
N GLU A 183 24.79 4.35 -17.16
CA GLU A 183 24.79 4.55 -15.71
C GLU A 183 23.70 5.54 -15.29
N VAL A 184 23.51 6.63 -16.04
CA VAL A 184 22.46 7.62 -15.78
C VAL A 184 21.07 6.98 -15.86
N TYR A 185 20.77 6.24 -16.93
CA TYR A 185 19.48 5.55 -17.09
C TYR A 185 19.29 4.44 -16.02
N GLY A 186 20.34 3.70 -15.68
CA GLY A 186 20.28 2.64 -14.65
C GLY A 186 20.01 3.19 -13.25
N ILE A 187 20.62 4.32 -12.88
CA ILE A 187 20.36 4.99 -11.60
C ILE A 187 18.97 5.65 -11.59
N ALA A 188 18.55 6.27 -12.70
CA ALA A 188 17.23 6.90 -12.79
C ALA A 188 16.09 5.85 -12.67
N GLU A 189 16.23 4.69 -13.31
CA GLU A 189 15.30 3.55 -13.15
C GLU A 189 15.28 3.01 -11.72
N LEU A 190 16.43 2.95 -11.04
CA LEU A 190 16.51 2.53 -9.63
C LEU A 190 15.86 3.55 -8.68
N ILE A 191 16.05 4.85 -8.91
CA ILE A 191 15.40 5.92 -8.14
C ILE A 191 13.89 5.92 -8.38
N ARG A 192 13.42 5.78 -9.64
CA ARG A 192 11.98 5.68 -9.97
C ARG A 192 11.28 4.61 -9.11
N ARG A 193 11.87 3.41 -9.04
CA ARG A 193 11.36 2.27 -8.25
C ARG A 193 11.40 2.47 -6.73
N GLN A 194 12.14 3.45 -6.22
CA GLN A 194 12.37 3.66 -4.78
C GLN A 194 11.88 5.01 -4.25
N SER A 195 11.59 5.98 -5.11
CA SER A 195 11.26 7.36 -4.75
C SER A 195 10.31 8.05 -5.73
N GLY A 196 9.60 7.27 -6.57
CA GLY A 196 8.58 7.76 -7.51
C GLY A 196 9.16 8.24 -8.84
N GLY A 197 10.23 9.02 -8.85
CA GLY A 197 10.82 9.47 -10.11
C GLY A 197 12.11 10.28 -9.98
N ALA A 198 12.74 10.52 -11.11
CA ALA A 198 13.88 11.42 -11.23
C ALA A 198 13.94 12.15 -12.58
N ALA A 199 14.54 13.34 -12.55
CA ALA A 199 14.92 14.08 -13.74
C ALA A 199 16.23 13.53 -14.32
N VAL A 200 16.39 13.56 -15.64
CA VAL A 200 17.57 13.08 -16.36
C VAL A 200 18.19 14.18 -17.21
N VAL A 201 19.47 14.48 -16.98
CA VAL A 201 20.22 15.52 -17.70
C VAL A 201 21.53 14.97 -18.30
N LEU A 202 21.49 14.66 -19.60
CA LEU A 202 22.68 14.29 -20.37
C LEU A 202 23.20 15.47 -21.20
N GLY A 203 24.51 15.52 -21.45
CA GLY A 203 25.13 16.55 -22.30
C GLY A 203 24.59 16.61 -23.74
N ALA A 204 24.06 15.50 -24.27
CA ALA A 204 23.48 15.42 -25.62
C ALA A 204 22.08 16.05 -25.74
N LEU A 205 21.30 16.09 -24.66
CA LEU A 205 19.90 16.59 -24.66
C LEU A 205 19.84 18.03 -25.16
N SER A 206 18.79 18.37 -25.90
CA SER A 206 18.60 19.75 -26.38
C SER A 206 18.43 20.72 -25.21
N PRO A 207 18.69 22.03 -25.41
CA PRO A 207 18.42 23.05 -24.40
C PRO A 207 16.98 22.98 -23.85
N ARG A 208 16.01 22.66 -24.73
CA ARG A 208 14.59 22.54 -24.40
C ARG A 208 14.30 21.32 -23.52
N THR A 209 14.67 20.12 -23.96
CA THR A 209 14.49 18.88 -23.17
C THR A 209 15.19 19.01 -21.81
N ARG A 210 16.40 19.59 -21.79
CA ARG A 210 17.21 19.76 -20.58
C ARG A 210 16.56 20.74 -19.59
N ASN A 211 16.05 21.87 -20.06
CA ASN A 211 15.33 22.83 -19.22
C ASN A 211 14.06 22.20 -18.63
N ALA A 212 13.25 21.54 -19.45
CA ALA A 212 12.02 20.89 -18.98
C ALA A 212 12.29 19.74 -17.98
N GLN A 213 13.40 19.01 -18.12
CA GLN A 213 13.84 18.03 -17.12
C GLN A 213 14.32 18.69 -15.81
N VAL A 214 15.01 19.84 -15.89
CA VAL A 214 15.39 20.63 -14.71
C VAL A 214 14.19 21.26 -14.01
N GLU A 215 13.18 21.69 -14.78
CA GLU A 215 11.95 22.28 -14.28
C GLU A 215 11.17 21.30 -13.40
N LEU A 216 11.02 20.04 -13.81
CA LEU A 216 10.41 18.98 -12.98
C LEU A 216 11.11 18.80 -11.61
N TYR A 217 12.44 18.96 -11.57
CA TYR A 217 13.22 18.89 -10.32
C TYR A 217 13.10 20.18 -9.48
N GLN A 218 13.03 21.36 -10.11
CA GLN A 218 12.88 22.64 -9.40
C GLN A 218 11.45 22.86 -8.87
N ASN A 219 10.44 22.38 -9.58
CA ASN A 219 9.03 22.40 -9.17
C ASN A 219 8.71 21.33 -8.10
N GLY A 220 9.63 20.40 -7.83
CA GLY A 220 9.47 19.36 -6.81
C GLY A 220 8.64 18.15 -7.25
N ASP A 221 8.35 18.00 -8.55
CA ASP A 221 7.70 16.80 -9.11
C ASP A 221 8.61 15.56 -9.01
N VAL A 222 9.94 15.77 -8.89
CA VAL A 222 10.94 14.75 -8.59
C VAL A 222 11.99 15.26 -7.59
N ASP A 223 12.36 14.42 -6.60
CA ASP A 223 13.35 14.76 -5.57
C ASP A 223 14.82 14.63 -6.04
N TYR A 224 15.05 14.01 -7.20
CA TYR A 224 16.37 13.58 -7.64
C TYR A 224 16.63 13.97 -9.10
N LEU A 225 17.88 14.32 -9.37
CA LEU A 225 18.39 14.65 -10.69
C LEU A 225 19.59 13.74 -11.00
N ILE A 226 19.49 12.83 -11.98
CA ILE A 226 20.65 12.04 -12.42
C ILE A 226 21.21 12.71 -13.69
N ALA A 227 22.52 12.94 -13.72
CA ALA A 227 23.14 13.69 -14.80
C ALA A 227 24.59 13.29 -15.11
N THR A 228 25.14 13.84 -16.19
CA THR A 228 26.60 13.89 -16.42
C THR A 228 27.21 15.21 -15.94
N ASP A 229 28.52 15.35 -16.13
CA ASP A 229 29.26 16.62 -16.07
C ASP A 229 28.60 17.84 -16.75
N ALA A 230 27.61 17.62 -17.64
CA ALA A 230 26.74 18.64 -18.20
C ALA A 230 26.01 19.53 -17.17
N ILE A 231 25.85 19.10 -15.90
CA ILE A 231 25.37 20.00 -14.82
C ILE A 231 26.46 20.89 -14.23
N GLY A 232 27.73 20.57 -14.44
CA GLY A 232 28.89 21.33 -13.95
C GLY A 232 28.99 22.73 -14.58
N MET A 233 28.21 23.03 -15.61
CA MET A 233 28.14 24.37 -16.22
C MET A 233 26.77 24.61 -16.86
N GLY A 234 26.28 25.85 -16.78
CA GLY A 234 25.16 26.34 -17.58
C GLY A 234 23.78 25.75 -17.34
N LEU A 235 23.50 25.31 -16.12
CA LEU A 235 22.15 25.15 -15.60
C LEU A 235 22.01 25.87 -14.26
N ASN A 236 20.89 26.56 -14.08
CA ASN A 236 20.52 27.19 -12.82
C ASN A 236 19.82 26.18 -11.90
N LEU A 237 20.61 25.29 -11.31
CA LEU A 237 20.15 24.28 -10.37
C LEU A 237 20.25 24.81 -8.93
N ASP A 238 19.25 24.49 -8.12
CA ASP A 238 19.27 24.67 -6.67
C ASP A 238 19.37 23.27 -6.06
N VAL A 239 20.57 22.86 -5.65
CA VAL A 239 20.90 21.48 -5.28
C VAL A 239 21.52 21.49 -3.89
N ASP A 240 21.01 20.63 -3.01
CA ASP A 240 21.44 20.60 -1.60
C ASP A 240 22.55 19.55 -1.37
N HIS A 241 22.62 18.52 -2.23
CA HIS A 241 23.65 17.47 -2.20
C HIS A 241 24.10 17.03 -3.60
N VAL A 242 25.41 16.83 -3.82
CA VAL A 242 25.97 16.21 -5.04
C VAL A 242 26.63 14.86 -4.71
N ALA A 243 26.12 13.79 -5.31
CA ALA A 243 26.62 12.42 -5.12
C ALA A 243 27.29 11.90 -6.40
N PHE A 244 28.58 11.57 -6.34
CA PHE A 244 29.29 10.98 -7.47
C PHE A 244 29.04 9.46 -7.52
N ALA A 245 28.51 8.96 -8.64
CA ALA A 245 28.26 7.54 -8.88
C ALA A 245 29.46 6.82 -9.54
N SER A 246 30.40 7.59 -10.10
CA SER A 246 31.70 7.14 -10.63
C SER A 246 32.74 8.27 -10.47
N ASP A 247 34.02 7.92 -10.36
CA ASP A 247 35.16 8.86 -10.31
C ASP A 247 35.89 9.00 -11.66
N LYS A 248 35.39 8.33 -12.72
CA LYS A 248 36.04 8.21 -14.03
C LYS A 248 35.13 8.64 -15.16
N LYS A 249 35.70 9.27 -16.18
CA LYS A 249 35.04 9.58 -17.46
C LYS A 249 35.89 9.16 -18.66
N PHE A 250 35.23 9.00 -19.80
CA PHE A 250 35.89 8.90 -21.10
C PHE A 250 36.26 10.31 -21.59
N ASP A 251 37.52 10.54 -21.97
CA ASP A 251 38.02 11.84 -22.44
C ASP A 251 38.08 11.99 -23.97
N GLY A 252 37.41 11.08 -24.69
CA GLY A 252 37.48 10.95 -26.15
C GLY A 252 38.52 9.91 -26.60
N PHE A 253 39.53 9.63 -25.78
CA PHE A 253 40.61 8.70 -26.10
C PHE A 253 40.70 7.52 -25.12
N ARG A 254 40.45 7.77 -23.83
CA ARG A 254 40.55 6.75 -22.77
C ARG A 254 39.62 7.04 -21.60
N PHE A 255 39.36 6.02 -20.78
CA PHE A 255 38.78 6.22 -19.46
C PHE A 255 39.87 6.65 -18.47
N ARG A 256 39.69 7.81 -17.85
CA ARG A 256 40.58 8.36 -16.81
C ARG A 256 39.80 8.80 -15.58
N LYS A 257 40.46 8.90 -14.43
CA LYS A 257 39.91 9.63 -13.28
C LYS A 257 39.66 11.10 -13.64
N LEU A 258 38.68 11.69 -12.97
CA LEU A 258 38.45 13.13 -12.95
C LEU A 258 39.58 13.85 -12.20
N TYR A 259 39.92 15.05 -12.62
CA TYR A 259 40.83 15.93 -11.87
C TYR A 259 40.06 16.73 -10.80
N ASN A 260 40.74 17.14 -9.72
CA ASN A 260 40.10 17.87 -8.61
C ASN A 260 39.33 19.14 -9.07
N PRO A 261 39.79 19.93 -10.07
CA PRO A 261 38.97 21.01 -10.66
C PRO A 261 37.67 20.54 -11.33
N GLU A 262 37.66 19.36 -11.99
CA GLU A 262 36.47 18.81 -12.63
C GLU A 262 35.46 18.33 -11.56
N LEU A 263 35.96 17.65 -10.52
CA LEU A 263 35.17 17.28 -9.34
C LEU A 263 34.59 18.52 -8.64
N ALA A 264 35.40 19.57 -8.43
CA ALA A 264 34.96 20.80 -7.77
C ALA A 264 33.97 21.64 -8.58
N GLN A 265 34.08 21.66 -9.92
CA GLN A 265 33.12 22.31 -10.81
C GLN A 265 31.72 21.67 -10.74
N ILE A 266 31.67 20.36 -10.48
CA ILE A 266 30.45 19.56 -10.31
C ILE A 266 29.94 19.63 -8.86
N ALA A 267 30.78 19.34 -7.86
CA ALA A 267 30.44 19.41 -6.44
C ALA A 267 30.05 20.84 -6.00
N GLY A 268 30.65 21.86 -6.60
CA GLY A 268 30.29 23.27 -6.42
C GLY A 268 28.92 23.67 -7.01
N ARG A 269 28.13 22.73 -7.50
CA ARG A 269 26.69 22.89 -7.77
C ARG A 269 25.83 22.65 -6.53
N ALA A 270 26.34 21.93 -5.52
CA ALA A 270 25.69 21.84 -4.21
C ALA A 270 25.88 23.13 -3.41
N GLY A 271 24.79 23.66 -2.84
CA GLY A 271 24.77 24.91 -2.06
C GLY A 271 24.82 26.15 -2.95
N ARG A 272 23.80 27.01 -2.83
CA ARG A 272 23.58 28.16 -3.72
C ARG A 272 23.43 29.46 -2.92
N TYR A 273 24.04 30.54 -3.42
CA TYR A 273 24.12 31.82 -2.71
C TYR A 273 24.70 31.63 -1.29
N MET A 274 23.95 31.97 -0.24
CA MET A 274 24.33 31.82 1.17
C MET A 274 23.97 30.44 1.78
N ARG A 275 23.38 29.50 1.01
CA ARG A 275 23.13 28.13 1.50
C ARG A 275 24.37 27.26 1.32
N ASP A 276 24.81 26.65 2.40
CA ASP A 276 25.86 25.62 2.39
C ASP A 276 25.39 24.38 1.62
N GLY A 277 26.33 23.69 0.97
CA GLY A 277 26.08 22.49 0.17
C GLY A 277 26.88 21.30 0.66
N THR A 278 26.44 20.08 0.31
CA THR A 278 27.19 18.86 0.65
C THR A 278 27.56 18.04 -0.58
N PHE A 279 28.64 17.26 -0.49
CA PHE A 279 28.99 16.27 -1.51
C PHE A 279 29.32 14.89 -0.89
N GLY A 280 29.40 13.87 -1.74
CA GLY A 280 29.69 12.50 -1.32
C GLY A 280 29.88 11.54 -2.49
N SER A 281 30.21 10.28 -2.19
CA SER A 281 30.26 9.18 -3.16
C SER A 281 29.03 8.27 -3.02
N THR A 282 28.64 7.60 -4.11
CA THR A 282 27.53 6.65 -4.15
C THR A 282 27.71 5.58 -5.22
N GLY A 283 26.81 4.60 -5.25
CA GLY A 283 26.70 3.62 -6.34
C GLY A 283 27.93 2.72 -6.49
N ARG A 284 28.77 3.04 -7.49
CA ARG A 284 30.03 2.34 -7.80
C ARG A 284 31.28 3.22 -7.61
N CYS A 285 31.11 4.47 -7.19
CA CYS A 285 32.23 5.37 -6.90
C CYS A 285 32.95 4.89 -5.64
N PRO A 286 34.28 4.70 -5.66
CA PRO A 286 35.03 4.52 -4.43
C PRO A 286 34.89 5.77 -3.53
N PRO A 287 35.06 5.63 -2.21
CA PRO A 287 35.25 6.79 -1.33
C PRO A 287 36.40 7.67 -1.81
N PHE A 288 36.25 8.99 -1.67
CA PHE A 288 37.33 9.93 -1.90
C PHE A 288 38.39 9.84 -0.79
N ASP A 289 39.64 9.99 -1.18
CA ASP A 289 40.77 10.18 -0.29
C ASP A 289 40.74 11.56 0.40
N ALA A 290 41.44 11.69 1.51
CA ALA A 290 41.45 12.90 2.33
C ALA A 290 42.02 14.12 1.59
N GLU A 291 43.02 13.93 0.72
CA GLU A 291 43.64 15.01 -0.05
C GLU A 291 42.67 15.60 -1.08
N THR A 292 41.94 14.74 -1.82
CA THR A 292 40.86 15.15 -2.72
C THR A 292 39.72 15.84 -1.98
N VAL A 293 39.34 15.37 -0.79
CA VAL A 293 38.32 16.02 0.04
C VAL A 293 38.78 17.41 0.48
N GLU A 294 39.96 17.54 1.07
CA GLU A 294 40.52 18.81 1.55
C GLU A 294 40.69 19.84 0.41
N ALA A 295 41.14 19.38 -0.77
CA ALA A 295 41.23 20.20 -1.97
C ALA A 295 39.86 20.74 -2.43
N LEU A 296 38.81 19.91 -2.37
CA LEU A 296 37.45 20.29 -2.75
C LEU A 296 36.78 21.27 -1.77
N GLU A 297 36.97 21.06 -0.46
CA GLU A 297 36.40 21.93 0.58
C GLU A 297 37.09 23.29 0.64
N ASN A 298 38.42 23.33 0.55
CA ASN A 298 39.21 24.57 0.60
C ASN A 298 39.36 25.27 -0.76
N HIS A 299 38.88 24.67 -1.85
CA HIS A 299 39.04 25.15 -3.23
C HIS A 299 40.50 25.35 -3.69
N THR A 300 41.40 24.51 -3.20
CA THR A 300 42.84 24.52 -3.53
C THR A 300 43.13 23.49 -4.62
N PHE A 301 43.62 23.93 -5.79
CA PHE A 301 43.89 23.04 -6.93
C PHE A 301 45.16 23.45 -7.69
N ASP A 302 45.75 22.48 -8.40
CA ASP A 302 46.86 22.69 -9.34
C ASP A 302 46.56 23.82 -10.35
N PRO A 303 47.50 24.75 -10.58
CA PRO A 303 47.39 25.70 -11.69
C PRO A 303 47.34 25.01 -13.05
N VAL A 304 46.54 25.58 -13.96
CA VAL A 304 46.59 25.23 -15.38
C VAL A 304 47.97 25.62 -15.91
N ARG A 305 48.63 24.72 -16.66
CA ARG A 305 50.01 24.93 -17.16
C ARG A 305 50.11 25.06 -18.68
N ILE A 306 49.07 24.64 -19.41
CA ILE A 306 49.02 24.62 -20.88
C ILE A 306 47.60 24.99 -21.34
N LEU A 307 47.50 25.87 -22.34
CA LEU A 307 46.27 26.18 -23.08
C LEU A 307 46.37 25.66 -24.52
N GLN A 308 45.25 25.25 -25.10
CA GLN A 308 45.20 24.90 -26.52
C GLN A 308 45.21 26.18 -27.35
N TRP A 309 46.00 26.21 -28.41
CA TRP A 309 46.13 27.36 -29.31
C TRP A 309 46.03 26.92 -30.76
N ARG A 310 45.36 27.74 -31.57
CA ARG A 310 45.28 27.63 -33.03
C ARG A 310 45.50 29.02 -33.61
N ASN A 311 46.27 29.13 -34.68
CA ASN A 311 46.56 30.40 -35.33
C ASN A 311 45.27 31.12 -35.80
N PRO A 312 44.99 32.36 -35.37
CA PRO A 312 43.82 33.12 -35.85
C PRO A 312 44.07 33.85 -37.17
N ASP A 313 45.34 34.04 -37.55
CA ASP A 313 45.80 34.72 -38.78
C ASP A 313 46.03 33.70 -39.91
N LEU A 314 44.92 33.24 -40.50
CA LEU A 314 44.90 32.23 -41.56
C LEU A 314 45.15 32.83 -42.95
N ASP A 315 45.90 32.12 -43.80
CA ASP A 315 46.16 32.49 -45.19
C ASP A 315 45.31 31.65 -46.14
N PHE A 316 44.28 32.28 -46.71
CA PHE A 316 43.36 31.63 -47.66
C PHE A 316 43.82 31.73 -49.13
N SER A 317 45.07 32.13 -49.43
CA SER A 317 45.52 32.29 -50.83
C SER A 317 45.59 30.97 -51.61
N SER A 318 45.74 29.82 -50.94
CA SER A 318 45.58 28.47 -51.51
C SER A 318 45.30 27.45 -50.40
N ILE A 319 44.83 26.23 -50.75
CA ILE A 319 44.68 25.14 -49.77
C ILE A 319 46.01 24.86 -49.04
N GLY A 320 47.13 24.87 -49.76
CA GLY A 320 48.47 24.68 -49.17
C GLY A 320 48.80 25.74 -48.12
N ARG A 321 48.59 27.02 -48.45
CA ARG A 321 48.80 28.13 -47.52
C ARG A 321 47.86 28.11 -46.31
N LEU A 322 46.62 27.67 -46.50
CA LEU A 322 45.69 27.47 -45.41
C LEU A 322 46.21 26.39 -44.45
N ARG A 323 46.64 25.23 -44.99
CA ARG A 323 47.23 24.13 -44.21
C ARG A 323 48.52 24.56 -43.50
N ASP A 324 49.41 25.30 -44.16
CA ASP A 324 50.61 25.91 -43.54
C ASP A 324 50.21 26.79 -42.34
N SER A 325 49.23 27.67 -42.53
CA SER A 325 48.79 28.63 -41.50
C SER A 325 48.06 27.96 -40.32
N LEU A 326 47.33 26.87 -40.55
CA LEU A 326 46.76 25.99 -39.51
C LEU A 326 47.81 25.05 -38.88
N GLY A 327 48.94 24.83 -39.57
CA GLY A 327 50.11 24.06 -39.15
C GLY A 327 51.04 24.81 -38.21
N ALA A 328 50.92 26.14 -38.13
CA ALA A 328 51.77 27.00 -37.31
C ALA A 328 51.81 26.57 -35.83
N GLN A 329 52.97 26.78 -35.20
CA GLN A 329 53.18 26.54 -33.77
C GLN A 329 53.09 27.86 -32.97
N PRO A 330 52.60 27.82 -31.71
CA PRO A 330 52.65 28.98 -30.82
C PRO A 330 54.09 29.34 -30.47
N ARG A 331 54.33 30.63 -30.16
CA ARG A 331 55.66 31.16 -29.78
C ARG A 331 55.79 31.48 -28.28
N GLU A 332 54.71 31.35 -27.53
CA GLU A 332 54.59 31.82 -26.16
C GLU A 332 54.50 30.63 -25.20
N HIS A 333 55.19 30.72 -24.07
CA HIS A 333 55.21 29.64 -23.08
C HIS A 333 53.83 29.42 -22.47
N GLY A 334 53.45 28.15 -22.27
CA GLY A 334 52.13 27.77 -21.77
C GLY A 334 51.04 27.67 -22.85
N LEU A 335 51.38 27.86 -24.13
CA LEU A 335 50.51 27.53 -25.26
C LEU A 335 51.02 26.28 -25.98
N VAL A 336 50.12 25.37 -26.35
CA VAL A 336 50.41 24.23 -27.24
C VAL A 336 49.53 24.29 -28.48
N ARG A 337 49.98 23.74 -29.62
CA ARG A 337 49.09 23.59 -30.79
C ARG A 337 47.95 22.64 -30.43
N ALA A 338 46.72 23.11 -30.62
CA ALA A 338 45.51 22.35 -30.35
C ALA A 338 45.48 21.02 -31.14
N PRO A 339 44.85 19.96 -30.60
CA PRO A 339 44.56 18.73 -31.32
C PRO A 339 43.87 18.94 -32.68
N MET A 340 43.96 17.93 -33.54
CA MET A 340 43.33 17.89 -34.84
C MET A 340 41.83 17.59 -34.68
N GLY A 341 41.01 18.64 -34.65
CA GLY A 341 39.55 18.56 -34.60
C GLY A 341 38.89 18.12 -35.91
N GLU A 342 37.58 17.92 -35.86
CA GLU A 342 36.71 17.50 -36.98
C GLU A 342 36.88 18.39 -38.22
N ASP A 343 37.09 19.69 -38.03
CA ASP A 343 37.23 20.67 -39.11
C ASP A 343 38.54 20.52 -39.89
N LEU A 344 39.66 20.35 -39.19
CA LEU A 344 40.95 20.06 -39.82
C LEU A 344 40.98 18.65 -40.43
N ALA A 345 40.31 17.67 -39.81
CA ALA A 345 40.17 16.33 -40.38
C ALA A 345 39.40 16.34 -41.72
N SER A 346 38.28 17.05 -41.77
CA SER A 346 37.48 17.23 -42.98
C SER A 346 38.28 17.95 -44.08
N LEU A 347 39.04 18.98 -43.73
CA LEU A 347 39.92 19.68 -44.66
C LEU A 347 41.04 18.78 -45.22
N GLU A 348 41.67 17.94 -44.38
CA GLU A 348 42.74 17.03 -44.79
C GLU A 348 42.26 15.88 -45.69
N ILE A 349 40.97 15.54 -45.66
CA ILE A 349 40.33 14.61 -46.60
C ILE A 349 40.00 15.35 -47.90
N LEU A 350 39.16 16.39 -47.84
CA LEU A 350 38.68 17.13 -49.02
C LEU A 350 39.82 17.77 -49.84
N ALA A 351 40.94 18.15 -49.22
CA ALA A 351 42.11 18.67 -49.92
C ALA A 351 42.74 17.67 -50.92
N ARG A 352 42.36 16.39 -50.89
CA ARG A 352 42.86 15.33 -51.79
C ARG A 352 41.94 15.04 -52.97
N GLU A 353 40.74 15.64 -53.00
CA GLU A 353 39.75 15.40 -54.05
C GLU A 353 39.96 16.38 -55.22
N ASP A 354 40.14 15.84 -56.44
CA ASP A 354 40.52 16.62 -57.63
C ASP A 354 39.51 17.72 -57.98
N ASP A 355 38.20 17.48 -57.81
CA ASP A 355 37.19 18.50 -58.08
C ASP A 355 37.16 19.59 -57.01
N ILE A 356 37.38 19.26 -55.73
CA ILE A 356 37.55 20.23 -54.65
C ILE A 356 38.76 21.14 -54.95
N GLN A 357 39.89 20.57 -55.37
CA GLN A 357 41.07 21.34 -55.82
C GLN A 357 40.76 22.19 -57.06
N ALA A 358 39.94 21.70 -57.99
CA ALA A 358 39.52 22.46 -59.18
C ALA A 358 38.66 23.69 -58.82
N PHE A 359 37.79 23.61 -57.80
CA PHE A 359 37.01 24.75 -57.31
C PHE A 359 37.82 25.71 -56.43
N ALA A 360 38.73 25.21 -55.60
CA ALA A 360 39.46 25.97 -54.57
C ALA A 360 40.62 26.85 -55.11
N ARG A 361 40.46 27.43 -56.30
CA ARG A 361 41.48 28.23 -57.01
C ARG A 361 41.53 29.71 -56.65
N THR A 362 40.55 30.21 -55.91
CA THR A 362 40.48 31.63 -55.49
C THR A 362 40.46 31.74 -53.98
N LYS A 363 40.90 32.89 -53.45
CA LYS A 363 40.88 33.14 -52.00
C LYS A 363 39.47 32.94 -51.40
N TYR A 364 38.44 33.40 -52.11
CA TYR A 364 37.05 33.21 -51.71
C TYR A 364 36.66 31.72 -51.63
N ALA A 365 37.04 30.91 -52.62
CA ALA A 365 36.74 29.47 -52.63
C ALA A 365 37.46 28.71 -51.51
N VAL A 366 38.73 29.05 -51.21
CA VAL A 366 39.47 28.45 -50.08
C VAL A 366 38.90 28.88 -48.73
N GLU A 367 38.53 30.15 -48.58
CA GLU A 367 37.87 30.67 -47.37
C GLU A 367 36.47 30.04 -47.17
N ARG A 368 35.72 29.80 -48.26
CA ARG A 368 34.44 29.09 -48.27
C ARG A 368 34.57 27.61 -47.92
N LEU A 369 35.58 26.91 -48.46
CA LEU A 369 35.88 25.52 -48.12
C LEU A 369 36.11 25.38 -46.61
N TRP A 370 36.93 26.25 -46.02
CA TRP A 370 37.19 26.25 -44.58
C TRP A 370 35.94 26.51 -43.73
N GLN A 371 35.09 27.46 -44.13
CA GLN A 371 33.81 27.72 -43.45
C GLN A 371 32.84 26.52 -43.46
N ILE A 372 33.00 25.61 -44.43
CA ILE A 372 32.19 24.39 -44.59
C ILE A 372 32.81 23.20 -43.85
N CYS A 373 34.14 23.08 -43.81
CA CYS A 373 34.81 22.16 -42.88
C CYS A 373 34.46 22.44 -41.41
N GLN A 374 34.11 23.69 -41.07
CA GLN A 374 33.64 24.09 -39.74
C GLN A 374 32.16 23.74 -39.41
N VAL A 375 31.49 22.88 -40.18
CA VAL A 375 30.19 22.32 -39.80
C VAL A 375 30.41 21.22 -38.75
N PRO A 376 29.81 21.29 -37.53
CA PRO A 376 30.05 20.27 -36.51
C PRO A 376 29.35 18.93 -36.82
N ASP A 377 29.99 17.80 -36.50
CA ASP A 377 29.35 16.48 -36.58
C ASP A 377 28.68 16.08 -35.26
N TYR A 378 27.55 16.72 -34.95
CA TYR A 378 26.74 16.36 -33.78
C TYR A 378 26.34 14.86 -33.73
N ARG A 379 26.43 14.14 -34.86
CA ARG A 379 26.10 12.71 -35.04
C ARG A 379 27.23 11.76 -34.64
N LYS A 380 28.49 12.21 -34.65
CA LYS A 380 29.72 11.40 -34.43
C LYS A 380 29.85 10.18 -35.35
N VAL A 381 29.65 10.37 -36.65
CA VAL A 381 29.91 9.37 -37.69
C VAL A 381 31.42 9.27 -38.01
N SER A 382 31.80 8.44 -38.98
CA SER A 382 33.21 8.37 -39.40
C SER A 382 33.68 9.70 -40.03
N PRO A 383 34.96 10.08 -39.87
CA PRO A 383 35.50 11.31 -40.49
C PRO A 383 35.30 11.39 -42.01
N GLN A 384 35.34 10.24 -42.71
CA GLN A 384 35.02 10.19 -44.15
C GLN A 384 33.55 10.53 -44.39
N THR A 385 32.62 9.88 -43.67
CA THR A 385 31.17 10.11 -43.81
C THR A 385 30.74 11.54 -43.47
N HIS A 386 31.51 12.24 -42.63
CA HIS A 386 31.31 13.67 -42.42
C HIS A 386 31.95 14.51 -43.54
N ALA A 387 33.18 14.19 -43.97
CA ALA A 387 33.83 14.84 -45.11
C ALA A 387 33.00 14.75 -46.41
N ASP A 388 32.38 13.59 -46.70
CA ASP A 388 31.50 13.39 -47.86
C ASP A 388 30.33 14.40 -47.86
N LEU A 389 29.71 14.62 -46.69
CA LEU A 389 28.62 15.58 -46.49
C LEU A 389 29.09 17.03 -46.68
N VAL A 390 30.19 17.43 -46.02
CA VAL A 390 30.67 18.82 -46.14
C VAL A 390 31.27 19.10 -47.53
N GLY A 391 31.84 18.09 -48.19
CA GLY A 391 32.23 18.15 -49.60
C GLY A 391 31.03 18.32 -50.53
N GLN A 392 29.90 17.64 -50.28
CA GLN A 392 28.66 17.85 -51.01
C GLN A 392 28.10 19.27 -50.82
N LEU A 393 28.13 19.82 -49.60
CA LEU A 393 27.74 21.20 -49.34
C LEU A 393 28.63 22.20 -50.12
N TYR A 394 29.95 22.00 -50.12
CA TYR A 394 30.88 22.84 -50.90
C TYR A 394 30.61 22.74 -52.41
N ARG A 395 30.35 21.54 -52.94
CA ARG A 395 29.99 21.34 -54.36
C ARG A 395 28.75 22.12 -54.75
N PHE A 396 27.69 22.14 -53.93
CA PHE A 396 26.50 22.96 -54.20
C PHE A 396 26.82 24.47 -54.19
N LEU A 397 27.53 24.98 -53.17
CA LEU A 397 27.83 26.42 -53.09
C LEU A 397 28.76 26.89 -54.23
N MET A 398 29.64 26.03 -54.73
CA MET A 398 30.57 26.36 -55.82
C MET A 398 30.02 26.13 -57.24
N LYS A 399 28.98 25.30 -57.41
CA LYS A 399 28.32 25.05 -58.71
C LYS A 399 27.00 25.82 -58.87
N ASP A 400 26.14 25.71 -57.87
CA ASP A 400 24.73 26.13 -57.90
C ASP A 400 24.48 27.43 -57.12
N GLY A 401 25.51 27.94 -56.44
CA GLY A 401 25.51 29.18 -55.63
C GLY A 401 24.82 29.06 -54.27
N ALA A 402 23.91 28.10 -54.09
CA ALA A 402 23.22 27.79 -52.84
C ALA A 402 22.88 26.29 -52.77
N VAL A 403 22.74 25.75 -51.56
CA VAL A 403 22.27 24.37 -51.36
C VAL A 403 20.83 24.23 -51.90
N PRO A 404 20.52 23.22 -52.75
CA PRO A 404 19.19 23.05 -53.32
C PRO A 404 18.12 22.81 -52.24
N ALA A 405 17.01 23.55 -52.34
CA ALA A 405 15.91 23.49 -51.37
C ALA A 405 15.37 22.07 -51.22
N ASP A 406 15.09 21.37 -52.32
CA ASP A 406 14.55 19.99 -52.29
C ASP A 406 15.54 18.95 -51.74
N TRP A 407 16.84 19.25 -51.76
CA TRP A 407 17.85 18.40 -51.12
C TRP A 407 17.89 18.64 -49.61
N PHE A 408 17.85 19.91 -49.17
CA PHE A 408 17.80 20.27 -47.75
C PHE A 408 16.50 19.79 -47.09
N ALA A 409 15.36 20.01 -47.76
CA ALA A 409 14.02 19.59 -47.34
C ALA A 409 13.98 18.09 -47.02
N ARG A 410 14.48 17.24 -47.93
CA ARG A 410 14.47 15.76 -47.76
C ARG A 410 15.28 15.28 -46.57
N HIS A 411 16.41 15.93 -46.27
CA HIS A 411 17.23 15.57 -45.10
C HIS A 411 16.57 15.98 -43.78
N LEU A 412 15.90 17.12 -43.77
CA LEU A 412 15.16 17.59 -42.61
C LEU A 412 13.89 16.75 -42.37
N SER A 413 13.12 16.44 -43.42
CA SER A 413 11.92 15.59 -43.33
C SER A 413 12.22 14.14 -42.95
N ALA A 414 13.40 13.61 -43.31
CA ALA A 414 13.85 12.29 -42.86
C ALA A 414 14.07 12.24 -41.33
N SER A 415 14.33 13.40 -40.70
CA SER A 415 14.52 13.55 -39.25
C SER A 415 13.22 13.89 -38.51
N ASP A 416 12.20 14.44 -39.18
CA ASP A 416 10.95 14.92 -38.56
C ASP A 416 9.97 13.80 -38.18
N ARG A 417 10.39 12.96 -37.23
CA ARG A 417 9.64 11.78 -36.78
C ARG A 417 9.78 11.61 -35.27
N THR A 418 8.64 11.46 -34.57
CA THR A 418 8.56 11.34 -33.10
C THR A 418 8.40 9.88 -32.60
N ASP A 419 8.35 8.91 -33.51
CA ASP A 419 8.40 7.48 -33.20
C ASP A 419 9.80 7.02 -32.74
N GLY A 420 9.87 5.84 -32.10
CA GLY A 420 11.12 5.26 -31.60
C GLY A 420 11.37 5.51 -30.11
N ASP A 421 12.61 5.27 -29.69
CA ASP A 421 13.07 5.39 -28.31
C ASP A 421 13.90 6.67 -28.06
N ILE A 422 14.41 6.80 -26.84
CA ILE A 422 15.19 7.97 -26.37
C ILE A 422 16.43 8.19 -27.24
N ASP A 423 17.13 7.12 -27.59
CA ASP A 423 18.40 7.21 -28.32
C ASP A 423 18.14 7.44 -29.83
N THR A 424 17.07 6.88 -30.40
CA THR A 424 16.56 7.23 -31.76
C THR A 424 16.23 8.72 -31.86
N LEU A 425 15.48 9.26 -30.89
CA LEU A 425 15.10 10.69 -30.88
C LEU A 425 16.32 11.59 -30.67
N SER A 426 17.25 11.22 -29.77
CA SER A 426 18.52 11.93 -29.58
C SER A 426 19.35 11.98 -30.87
N ASN A 427 19.41 10.88 -31.63
CA ASN A 427 20.13 10.82 -32.91
C ASN A 427 19.45 11.67 -34.00
N ARG A 428 18.12 11.72 -34.06
CA ARG A 428 17.39 12.62 -34.97
C ARG A 428 17.62 14.10 -34.60
N ILE A 429 17.62 14.46 -33.32
CA ILE A 429 17.97 15.82 -32.86
C ILE A 429 19.40 16.19 -33.27
N ALA A 430 20.36 15.26 -33.13
CA ALA A 430 21.73 15.48 -33.58
C ALA A 430 21.83 15.76 -35.09
N GLN A 431 21.08 15.02 -35.92
CA GLN A 431 20.99 15.27 -37.37
C GLN A 431 20.40 16.66 -37.65
N VAL A 432 19.30 17.02 -36.98
CA VAL A 432 18.66 18.34 -37.14
C VAL A 432 19.59 19.49 -36.75
N ARG A 433 20.43 19.37 -35.72
CA ARG A 433 21.40 20.42 -35.36
C ARG A 433 22.42 20.72 -36.45
N THR A 434 22.91 19.72 -37.18
CA THR A 434 23.78 19.94 -38.35
C THR A 434 23.05 20.77 -39.41
N TRP A 435 21.76 20.52 -39.65
CA TRP A 435 20.93 21.32 -40.57
C TRP A 435 20.60 22.71 -40.03
N SER A 436 20.33 22.87 -38.74
CA SER A 436 20.16 24.17 -38.09
C SER A 436 21.41 25.03 -38.20
N PHE A 437 22.61 24.45 -38.03
CA PHE A 437 23.88 25.15 -38.22
C PHE A 437 24.06 25.62 -39.67
N VAL A 438 23.74 24.77 -40.65
CA VAL A 438 23.73 25.13 -42.09
C VAL A 438 22.72 26.26 -42.36
N ALA A 439 21.51 26.20 -41.79
CA ALA A 439 20.47 27.22 -42.00
C ALA A 439 20.80 28.58 -41.36
N ASN A 440 21.59 28.61 -40.28
CA ASN A 440 22.08 29.85 -39.68
C ASN A 440 23.19 30.54 -40.49
N ARG A 441 23.67 29.94 -41.60
CA ARG A 441 24.64 30.58 -42.51
C ARG A 441 23.90 31.55 -43.45
N PRO A 442 24.36 32.81 -43.59
CA PRO A 442 23.57 33.87 -44.21
C PRO A 442 23.41 33.75 -45.73
N ASP A 443 24.26 32.95 -46.38
CA ASP A 443 24.41 32.90 -47.84
C ASP A 443 24.60 31.47 -48.39
N TRP A 444 24.18 30.44 -47.63
CA TRP A 444 24.27 29.03 -48.07
C TRP A 444 22.92 28.48 -48.60
N LEU A 445 21.81 29.16 -48.29
CA LEU A 445 20.45 28.82 -48.72
C LEU A 445 19.81 30.05 -49.37
N LYS A 446 18.86 29.83 -50.30
CA LYS A 446 18.14 30.93 -50.97
C LYS A 446 17.19 31.68 -50.05
N ASP A 447 16.68 31.01 -49.01
CA ASP A 447 15.85 31.57 -47.95
C ASP A 447 16.31 31.01 -46.59
N PRO A 448 17.32 31.61 -45.94
CA PRO A 448 17.83 31.12 -44.66
C PRO A 448 16.82 31.27 -43.53
N GLU A 449 15.95 32.27 -43.56
CA GLU A 449 15.01 32.57 -42.46
C GLU A 449 13.88 31.54 -42.40
N HIS A 450 13.31 31.17 -43.56
CA HIS A 450 12.37 30.05 -43.66
C HIS A 450 12.99 28.75 -43.12
N TRP A 451 14.18 28.38 -43.59
CA TRP A 451 14.81 27.11 -43.19
C TRP A 451 15.26 27.10 -41.71
N GLN A 452 15.64 28.23 -41.13
CA GLN A 452 15.84 28.36 -39.68
C GLN A 452 14.53 28.14 -38.91
N GLY A 453 13.41 28.64 -39.43
CA GLY A 453 12.07 28.40 -38.88
C GLY A 453 11.70 26.92 -38.87
N VAL A 454 11.78 26.24 -40.02
CA VAL A 454 11.45 24.82 -40.15
C VAL A 454 12.40 23.94 -39.32
N ALA A 455 13.70 24.18 -39.37
CA ALA A 455 14.67 23.39 -38.59
C ALA A 455 14.46 23.53 -37.06
N ARG A 456 14.09 24.73 -36.59
CA ARG A 456 13.72 24.96 -35.19
C ARG A 456 12.44 24.22 -34.80
N GLN A 457 11.40 24.27 -35.63
CA GLN A 457 10.15 23.54 -35.39
C GLN A 457 10.39 22.03 -35.25
N VAL A 458 11.27 21.46 -36.08
CA VAL A 458 11.65 20.04 -35.98
C VAL A 458 12.51 19.77 -34.73
N GLU A 459 13.51 20.60 -34.38
CA GLU A 459 14.27 20.41 -33.13
C GLU A 459 13.35 20.50 -31.90
N ASP A 460 12.42 21.46 -31.85
CA ASP A 460 11.44 21.62 -30.77
C ASP A 460 10.52 20.39 -30.64
N LYS A 461 9.89 19.96 -31.75
CA LYS A 461 8.98 18.79 -31.81
C LYS A 461 9.67 17.49 -31.38
N LEU A 462 10.91 17.27 -31.80
CA LEU A 462 11.71 16.12 -31.35
C LEU A 462 12.15 16.25 -29.88
N SER A 463 12.43 17.46 -29.41
CA SER A 463 12.84 17.74 -28.03
C SER A 463 11.73 17.48 -27.02
N ASP A 464 10.49 17.82 -27.38
CA ASP A 464 9.31 17.59 -26.54
C ASP A 464 8.96 16.10 -26.53
N ALA A 465 8.97 15.42 -27.68
CA ALA A 465 8.84 13.96 -27.73
C ALA A 465 9.92 13.25 -26.90
N LEU A 466 11.18 13.72 -26.94
CA LEU A 466 12.26 13.18 -26.12
C LEU A 466 12.03 13.45 -24.63
N HIS A 467 11.52 14.62 -24.24
CA HIS A 467 11.14 14.92 -22.87
C HIS A 467 10.01 13.98 -22.39
N GLU A 468 8.98 13.75 -23.20
CA GLU A 468 7.90 12.82 -22.88
C GLU A 468 8.40 11.40 -22.68
N ARG A 469 9.28 10.87 -23.56
CA ARG A 469 9.88 9.54 -23.40
C ARG A 469 10.73 9.43 -22.14
N LEU A 470 11.50 10.48 -21.79
CA LEU A 470 12.26 10.52 -20.54
C LEU A 470 11.33 10.51 -19.32
N ALA A 471 10.28 11.33 -19.32
CA ALA A 471 9.31 11.38 -18.23
C ALA A 471 8.56 10.04 -18.08
N GLN A 472 8.05 9.46 -19.17
CA GLN A 472 7.37 8.15 -19.18
C GLN A 472 8.26 7.01 -18.65
N ARG A 473 9.58 7.07 -18.91
CA ARG A 473 10.52 6.02 -18.49
C ARG A 473 11.01 6.19 -17.05
N PHE A 474 11.26 7.42 -16.60
CA PHE A 474 11.98 7.70 -15.35
C PHE A 474 11.14 8.39 -14.26
N ILE A 475 9.86 8.67 -14.51
CA ILE A 475 8.94 9.28 -13.55
C ILE A 475 7.63 8.50 -13.51
N ASP A 476 7.35 7.86 -12.37
CA ASP A 476 6.00 7.42 -12.09
C ASP A 476 5.16 8.62 -11.65
N ARG A 477 4.33 9.13 -12.58
CA ARG A 477 3.49 10.31 -12.34
C ARG A 477 2.55 10.12 -11.14
N ARG A 478 2.09 8.89 -10.85
CA ARG A 478 1.19 8.60 -9.73
C ARG A 478 1.95 8.75 -8.41
N THR A 479 3.06 8.02 -8.27
CA THR A 479 3.88 8.07 -7.05
C THR A 479 4.48 9.46 -6.82
N SER A 480 4.91 10.16 -7.88
CA SER A 480 5.42 11.55 -7.78
C SER A 480 4.36 12.53 -7.28
N VAL A 481 3.15 12.54 -7.86
CA VAL A 481 2.07 13.46 -7.42
C VAL A 481 1.59 13.13 -6.01
N LEU A 482 1.43 11.85 -5.67
CA LEU A 482 1.12 11.39 -4.31
C LEU A 482 2.17 11.90 -3.31
N MET A 483 3.47 11.71 -3.62
CA MET A 483 4.59 12.18 -2.81
C MET A 483 4.66 13.70 -2.71
N ARG A 484 4.15 14.46 -3.70
CA ARG A 484 4.11 15.93 -3.66
C ARG A 484 2.99 16.42 -2.73
N ARG A 485 1.77 15.91 -2.90
CA ARG A 485 0.61 16.26 -2.04
C ARG A 485 0.83 15.88 -0.57
N LEU A 486 1.43 14.72 -0.29
CA LEU A 486 1.86 14.31 1.06
C LEU A 486 2.88 15.26 1.73
N ARG A 487 3.49 16.19 0.98
CA ARG A 487 4.43 17.21 1.51
C ARG A 487 3.83 18.61 1.57
N GLU A 488 2.87 18.92 0.72
CA GLU A 488 2.20 20.22 0.67
C GLU A 488 1.34 20.49 1.92
N ASN A 489 1.11 19.47 2.77
CA ASN A 489 0.26 19.48 3.97
C ASN A 489 -1.22 19.82 3.70
N THR A 490 -1.61 19.91 2.42
CA THR A 490 -2.98 19.68 1.96
C THR A 490 -3.47 18.38 2.59
N MET A 491 -4.55 18.45 3.37
CA MET A 491 -5.13 17.23 3.91
C MET A 491 -5.64 16.39 2.73
N LEU A 492 -5.15 15.16 2.63
CA LEU A 492 -5.72 14.17 1.73
C LEU A 492 -7.13 13.87 2.22
N GLU A 493 -8.13 14.39 1.53
CA GLU A 493 -9.53 14.19 1.88
C GLU A 493 -9.89 12.72 1.66
N ALA A 494 -10.22 12.05 2.77
CA ALA A 494 -10.65 10.67 2.79
C ALA A 494 -12.18 10.65 2.83
N GLU A 495 -12.81 10.33 1.71
CA GLU A 495 -14.25 10.15 1.62
C GLU A 495 -14.61 8.74 2.11
N ILE A 496 -15.36 8.68 3.21
CA ILE A 496 -15.94 7.45 3.75
C ILE A 496 -17.41 7.42 3.35
N THR A 497 -17.81 6.42 2.57
CA THR A 497 -19.18 6.30 2.08
C THR A 497 -20.14 5.87 3.20
N THR A 498 -21.44 6.03 2.97
CA THR A 498 -22.48 5.46 3.85
C THR A 498 -22.48 3.92 3.88
N THR A 499 -21.88 3.26 2.89
CA THR A 499 -21.63 1.81 2.91
C THR A 499 -20.42 1.41 3.76
N GLY A 500 -19.56 2.34 4.14
CA GLY A 500 -18.33 2.08 4.89
C GLY A 500 -17.06 1.96 4.03
N ASP A 501 -17.15 2.16 2.72
CA ASP A 501 -15.98 2.17 1.84
C ASP A 501 -15.12 3.40 2.08
N VAL A 502 -13.83 3.18 2.31
CA VAL A 502 -12.86 4.23 2.64
C VAL A 502 -12.04 4.52 1.40
N THR A 503 -12.26 5.68 0.81
CA THR A 503 -11.47 6.18 -0.32
C THR A 503 -10.63 7.37 0.08
N VAL A 504 -9.52 7.62 -0.62
CA VAL A 504 -8.78 8.89 -0.59
C VAL A 504 -8.59 9.31 -2.04
N GLU A 505 -9.05 10.53 -2.36
CA GLU A 505 -8.98 11.09 -3.72
C GLU A 505 -9.46 10.10 -4.81
N GLY A 506 -10.59 9.44 -4.56
CA GLY A 506 -11.23 8.48 -5.47
C GLY A 506 -10.58 7.08 -5.51
N GLN A 507 -9.50 6.82 -4.75
CA GLN A 507 -8.91 5.49 -4.64
C GLN A 507 -9.37 4.77 -3.37
N HIS A 508 -9.97 3.58 -3.52
CA HIS A 508 -10.33 2.68 -2.42
C HIS A 508 -9.09 2.17 -1.67
N ILE A 509 -9.17 2.12 -0.33
CA ILE A 509 -8.10 1.64 0.56
C ILE A 509 -8.57 0.44 1.39
N GLY A 510 -9.88 0.28 1.59
CA GLY A 510 -10.49 -0.73 2.45
C GLY A 510 -11.91 -0.34 2.86
N HIS A 511 -12.45 -1.07 3.84
CA HIS A 511 -13.85 -0.97 4.25
C HIS A 511 -13.97 -0.96 5.80
N LEU A 512 -14.84 -0.11 6.34
CA LEU A 512 -14.99 0.14 7.77
C LEU A 512 -16.26 -0.55 8.32
N HIS A 513 -16.10 -1.81 8.74
CA HIS A 513 -17.14 -2.61 9.39
C HIS A 513 -17.33 -2.18 10.84
N GLY A 514 -18.42 -1.48 11.15
CA GLY A 514 -18.70 -0.95 12.49
C GLY A 514 -17.60 -0.01 12.98
N PHE A 515 -16.70 -0.55 13.82
CA PHE A 515 -15.52 0.14 14.40
C PHE A 515 -14.16 -0.47 13.99
N HIS A 516 -14.14 -1.37 13.00
CA HIS A 516 -12.94 -2.07 12.52
C HIS A 516 -12.73 -1.86 11.01
N PHE A 517 -11.55 -1.37 10.65
CA PHE A 517 -11.12 -1.09 9.28
C PHE A 517 -10.37 -2.27 8.68
N VAL A 518 -10.97 -2.88 7.65
CA VAL A 518 -10.36 -3.97 6.87
C VAL A 518 -9.73 -3.36 5.60
N PRO A 519 -8.39 -3.30 5.49
CA PRO A 519 -7.73 -2.79 4.28
C PRO A 519 -7.88 -3.75 3.09
N ASP A 520 -7.92 -3.21 1.88
CA ASP A 520 -7.93 -4.01 0.64
C ASP A 520 -6.61 -4.82 0.52
N PRO A 521 -6.67 -6.17 0.39
CA PRO A 521 -5.50 -7.02 0.22
C PRO A 521 -4.75 -6.81 -1.12
N GLN A 522 -5.35 -6.17 -2.13
CA GLN A 522 -4.63 -5.80 -3.36
C GLN A 522 -3.67 -4.61 -3.13
N ALA A 523 -3.88 -3.83 -2.08
CA ALA A 523 -3.10 -2.64 -1.76
C ALA A 523 -1.94 -2.93 -0.76
N ASP A 524 -1.00 -3.83 -1.10
CA ASP A 524 0.20 -4.07 -0.26
C ASP A 524 1.51 -3.51 -0.85
N THR A 525 1.41 -2.35 -1.50
CA THR A 525 2.57 -1.55 -1.92
C THR A 525 3.05 -0.63 -0.78
N THR A 526 4.27 -0.08 -0.91
CA THR A 526 4.78 0.93 0.02
C THR A 526 3.88 2.17 0.08
N GLU A 527 3.21 2.51 -1.04
CA GLU A 527 2.28 3.63 -1.15
C GLU A 527 1.05 3.45 -0.25
N ALA A 528 0.55 2.22 -0.13
CA ALA A 528 -0.57 1.88 0.73
C ALA A 528 -0.27 2.13 2.22
N LYS A 529 0.98 2.00 2.67
CA LYS A 529 1.36 2.34 4.06
C LYS A 529 1.29 3.85 4.32
N THR A 530 1.68 4.68 3.35
CA THR A 530 1.47 6.13 3.41
C THR A 530 -0.01 6.53 3.31
N LEU A 531 -0.80 5.87 2.47
CA LEU A 531 -2.25 6.11 2.34
C LEU A 531 -3.02 5.69 3.61
N ARG A 532 -2.71 4.52 4.21
CA ARG A 532 -3.26 4.09 5.50
C ARG A 532 -2.96 5.11 6.61
N ASN A 533 -1.73 5.65 6.66
CA ASN A 533 -1.38 6.70 7.61
C ASN A 533 -2.16 8.01 7.38
N ALA A 534 -2.44 8.40 6.13
CA ALA A 534 -3.29 9.56 5.84
C ALA A 534 -4.74 9.31 6.28
N ALA A 535 -5.33 8.17 5.88
CA ALA A 535 -6.68 7.77 6.23
C ALA A 535 -6.92 7.68 7.74
N SER A 536 -5.90 7.27 8.53
CA SER A 536 -6.00 7.12 10.00
C SER A 536 -6.57 8.33 10.75
N LYS A 537 -6.32 9.57 10.26
CA LYS A 537 -6.85 10.80 10.87
C LYS A 537 -8.33 11.03 10.58
N ALA A 538 -8.78 10.71 9.37
CA ALA A 538 -10.19 10.81 8.99
C ALA A 538 -11.03 9.69 9.62
N LEU A 539 -10.47 8.47 9.64
CA LEU A 539 -11.04 7.30 10.31
C LEU A 539 -11.34 7.59 11.79
N ALA A 540 -10.44 8.26 12.51
CA ALA A 540 -10.68 8.62 13.91
C ALA A 540 -11.94 9.48 14.12
N GLY A 541 -12.17 10.50 13.26
CA GLY A 541 -13.34 11.38 13.35
C GLY A 541 -14.66 10.69 12.99
N GLU A 542 -14.67 9.83 11.96
CA GLU A 542 -15.86 9.03 11.64
C GLU A 542 -16.11 7.94 12.69
N ILE A 543 -15.07 7.34 13.29
CA ILE A 543 -15.21 6.38 14.39
C ILE A 543 -15.83 7.03 15.63
N GLU A 544 -15.44 8.27 15.98
CA GLU A 544 -16.08 9.04 17.06
C GLU A 544 -17.55 9.39 16.70
N THR A 545 -17.81 9.82 15.46
CA THR A 545 -19.17 10.10 14.96
C THR A 545 -20.05 8.84 14.87
N ARG A 546 -19.47 7.65 14.67
CA ARG A 546 -20.15 6.35 14.76
C ARG A 546 -20.40 5.95 16.21
N ALA A 547 -19.46 6.20 17.12
CA ALA A 547 -19.59 5.88 18.54
C ALA A 547 -20.76 6.63 19.18
N ASP A 548 -20.98 7.89 18.80
CA ASP A 548 -22.10 8.70 19.29
C ASP A 548 -23.44 8.23 18.72
N ARG A 549 -23.52 7.99 17.40
CA ARG A 549 -24.70 7.34 16.76
C ARG A 549 -25.02 5.98 17.39
N PHE A 550 -24.00 5.20 17.73
CA PHE A 550 -24.16 3.92 18.41
C PHE A 550 -24.68 4.07 19.84
N ALA A 551 -24.21 5.07 20.59
CA ALA A 551 -24.67 5.32 21.96
C ALA A 551 -26.17 5.64 22.04
N GLU A 552 -26.71 6.36 21.04
CA GLU A 552 -28.12 6.74 20.96
C GLU A 552 -29.01 5.71 20.21
N THR A 553 -28.41 4.68 19.61
CA THR A 553 -29.10 3.66 18.80
C THR A 553 -30.13 2.86 19.63
N PRO A 554 -31.36 2.59 19.13
CA PRO A 554 -32.36 1.75 19.81
C PRO A 554 -31.99 0.27 20.04
N ASP A 555 -32.64 -0.39 21.00
CA ASP A 555 -32.41 -1.80 21.32
C ASP A 555 -32.75 -2.79 20.18
N THR A 556 -33.60 -2.38 19.24
CA THR A 556 -34.14 -3.22 18.14
C THR A 556 -33.17 -3.40 16.98
N THR A 557 -32.18 -2.51 16.83
CA THR A 557 -31.16 -2.54 15.76
C THR A 557 -29.88 -3.27 16.15
N LEU A 558 -29.85 -3.84 17.36
CA LEU A 558 -28.77 -4.67 17.89
C LEU A 558 -29.22 -6.13 17.92
N VAL A 559 -28.39 -7.04 17.38
CA VAL A 559 -28.71 -8.47 17.25
C VAL A 559 -27.55 -9.30 17.79
N LEU A 560 -27.83 -10.25 18.69
CA LEU A 560 -26.88 -11.27 19.11
C LEU A 560 -26.96 -12.47 18.15
N SER A 561 -25.89 -12.73 17.41
CA SER A 561 -25.71 -13.95 16.63
C SER A 561 -25.34 -15.15 17.54
N ASN A 562 -25.62 -16.37 17.09
CA ASN A 562 -25.41 -17.61 17.86
C ASN A 562 -23.96 -17.81 18.33
N ASP A 563 -23.00 -17.45 17.48
CA ASP A 563 -21.55 -17.44 17.73
C ASP A 563 -21.10 -16.47 18.84
N GLY A 564 -22.03 -15.64 19.35
CA GLY A 564 -21.77 -14.60 20.35
C GLY A 564 -21.44 -13.24 19.77
N THR A 565 -21.45 -13.07 18.43
CA THR A 565 -21.18 -11.76 17.82
C THR A 565 -22.40 -10.86 17.95
N ILE A 566 -22.21 -9.69 18.55
CA ILE A 566 -23.21 -8.62 18.60
C ILE A 566 -23.04 -7.76 17.35
N ARG A 567 -24.13 -7.60 16.60
CA ARG A 567 -24.19 -6.86 15.34
C ARG A 567 -25.05 -5.61 15.45
N TRP A 568 -24.63 -4.55 14.77
CA TRP A 568 -25.35 -3.29 14.61
C TRP A 568 -25.58 -3.04 13.12
N GLN A 569 -26.84 -2.96 12.69
CA GLN A 569 -27.22 -2.81 11.27
C GLN A 569 -26.63 -3.89 10.31
N GLY A 570 -26.10 -4.99 10.86
CA GLY A 570 -25.45 -6.09 10.15
C GLY A 570 -23.96 -6.24 10.51
N ASP A 571 -23.26 -5.13 10.75
CA ASP A 571 -21.84 -5.09 11.05
C ASP A 571 -21.50 -5.64 12.45
N PRO A 572 -20.40 -6.39 12.61
CA PRO A 572 -19.94 -6.88 13.91
C PRO A 572 -19.32 -5.76 14.75
N VAL A 573 -19.86 -5.49 15.95
CA VAL A 573 -19.36 -4.44 16.86
C VAL A 573 -18.76 -4.99 18.16
N ALA A 574 -19.11 -6.22 18.55
CA ALA A 574 -18.55 -6.87 19.73
C ALA A 574 -18.70 -8.41 19.68
N LYS A 575 -17.93 -9.15 20.50
CA LYS A 575 -18.20 -10.57 20.81
C LYS A 575 -18.46 -10.76 22.31
N LEU A 576 -19.37 -11.68 22.63
CA LEU A 576 -19.75 -12.07 23.98
C LEU A 576 -18.65 -12.92 24.64
N GLU A 577 -18.35 -12.65 25.90
CA GLU A 577 -17.30 -13.31 26.69
C GLU A 577 -17.84 -13.84 28.03
N PRO A 578 -17.21 -14.88 28.62
CA PRO A 578 -17.63 -15.39 29.92
C PRO A 578 -17.47 -14.32 31.01
N GLY A 579 -18.53 -14.15 31.80
CA GLY A 579 -18.54 -13.28 32.98
C GLY A 579 -18.53 -14.08 34.28
N ASP A 580 -18.41 -13.34 35.39
CA ASP A 580 -18.23 -13.91 36.74
C ASP A 580 -19.48 -14.63 37.26
N LYS A 581 -20.66 -14.37 36.67
CA LYS A 581 -21.91 -15.11 36.88
C LYS A 581 -22.56 -15.47 35.55
N LEU A 582 -23.38 -16.53 35.56
CA LEU A 582 -24.05 -17.08 34.38
C LEU A 582 -24.96 -16.06 33.67
N PHE A 583 -25.67 -15.22 34.43
CA PHE A 583 -26.53 -14.14 33.90
C PHE A 583 -25.83 -12.78 33.78
N GLU A 584 -24.51 -12.71 34.02
CA GLU A 584 -23.71 -11.47 33.91
C GLU A 584 -22.52 -11.63 32.93
N PRO A 585 -22.76 -12.04 31.67
CA PRO A 585 -21.72 -12.15 30.65
C PRO A 585 -21.02 -10.82 30.36
N ARG A 586 -19.78 -10.90 29.88
CA ARG A 586 -18.95 -9.75 29.49
C ARG A 586 -19.01 -9.52 27.98
N VAL A 587 -18.56 -8.34 27.55
CA VAL A 587 -18.55 -7.93 26.14
C VAL A 587 -17.18 -7.41 25.77
N ARG A 588 -16.58 -7.94 24.70
CA ARG A 588 -15.38 -7.39 24.08
C ARG A 588 -15.74 -6.66 22.81
N ILE A 589 -15.54 -5.35 22.78
CA ILE A 589 -15.70 -4.51 21.59
C ILE A 589 -14.71 -4.99 20.50
N LEU A 590 -15.19 -5.05 19.26
CA LEU A 590 -14.39 -5.30 18.06
C LEU A 590 -14.05 -3.93 17.44
N SER A 591 -12.83 -3.45 17.66
CA SER A 591 -12.36 -2.13 17.20
C SER A 591 -10.86 -2.08 17.03
N ASP A 592 -10.37 -1.20 16.17
CA ASP A 592 -8.94 -0.90 16.05
C ASP A 592 -8.42 0.05 17.15
N GLU A 593 -7.12 0.37 17.08
CA GLU A 593 -6.42 1.35 17.95
C GLU A 593 -7.04 2.77 17.93
N HIS A 594 -7.96 3.06 17.01
CA HIS A 594 -8.60 4.37 16.88
C HIS A 594 -9.77 4.59 17.86
N LEU A 595 -10.48 3.54 18.29
CA LEU A 595 -11.60 3.68 19.25
C LEU A 595 -11.08 3.72 20.71
N THR A 596 -10.77 4.93 21.17
CA THR A 596 -10.13 5.20 22.47
C THR A 596 -10.90 6.23 23.29
N GLY A 597 -10.61 6.29 24.60
CA GLY A 597 -11.14 7.31 25.50
C GLY A 597 -12.69 7.36 25.55
N PRO A 598 -13.29 8.56 25.67
CA PRO A 598 -14.73 8.71 25.88
C PRO A 598 -15.61 8.05 24.81
N ALA A 599 -15.18 8.00 23.56
CA ALA A 599 -15.91 7.33 22.48
C ALA A 599 -16.03 5.81 22.73
N ARG A 600 -14.95 5.19 23.23
CA ARG A 600 -14.96 3.78 23.65
C ARG A 600 -15.90 3.55 24.84
N ASP A 601 -15.84 4.43 25.83
CA ASP A 601 -16.67 4.33 27.04
C ASP A 601 -18.17 4.45 26.72
N LYS A 602 -18.56 5.32 25.77
CA LYS A 602 -19.94 5.42 25.26
C LYS A 602 -20.42 4.08 24.67
N VAL A 603 -19.63 3.49 23.77
CA VAL A 603 -19.92 2.20 23.12
C VAL A 603 -19.99 1.06 24.14
N GLU A 604 -19.05 0.99 25.09
CA GLU A 604 -19.03 -0.07 26.10
C GLU A 604 -20.23 0.01 27.06
N ASN A 605 -20.57 1.21 27.52
CA ASN A 605 -21.74 1.41 28.39
C ASN A 605 -23.05 1.06 27.67
N ARG A 606 -23.19 1.43 26.38
CA ARG A 606 -24.37 1.08 25.58
C ARG A 606 -24.50 -0.42 25.38
N LEU A 607 -23.41 -1.13 25.05
CA LEU A 607 -23.39 -2.59 24.92
C LEU A 607 -23.73 -3.30 26.23
N ARG A 608 -23.14 -2.87 27.35
CA ARG A 608 -23.41 -3.41 28.70
C ARG A 608 -24.88 -3.21 29.10
N ALA A 609 -25.44 -2.03 28.83
CA ALA A 609 -26.85 -1.73 29.11
C ALA A 609 -27.80 -2.58 28.27
N TRP A 610 -27.56 -2.67 26.94
CA TRP A 610 -28.34 -3.51 26.03
C TRP A 610 -28.30 -4.98 26.42
N LEU A 611 -27.11 -5.54 26.67
CA LEU A 611 -26.95 -6.94 27.03
C LEU A 611 -27.67 -7.28 28.34
N LYS A 612 -27.56 -6.41 29.36
CA LYS A 612 -28.29 -6.58 30.62
C LYS A 612 -29.81 -6.58 30.39
N ALA A 613 -30.33 -5.65 29.59
CA ALA A 613 -31.75 -5.61 29.23
C ALA A 613 -32.18 -6.86 28.44
N TYR A 614 -31.33 -7.33 27.51
CA TYR A 614 -31.56 -8.52 26.69
C TYR A 614 -31.63 -9.81 27.52
N VAL A 615 -30.71 -9.99 28.46
CA VAL A 615 -30.70 -11.13 29.39
C VAL A 615 -31.93 -11.08 30.31
N VAL A 616 -32.22 -9.94 30.95
CA VAL A 616 -33.40 -9.80 31.82
C VAL A 616 -34.71 -10.04 31.06
N ARG A 617 -34.83 -9.55 29.82
CA ARG A 617 -36.04 -9.73 28.98
C ARG A 617 -36.30 -11.19 28.58
N LEU A 618 -35.28 -12.04 28.49
CA LEU A 618 -35.41 -13.43 28.07
C LEU A 618 -35.29 -14.46 29.20
N LEU A 619 -34.48 -14.17 30.23
CA LEU A 619 -34.15 -15.08 31.33
C LEU A 619 -34.50 -14.52 32.72
N GLY A 620 -35.07 -13.31 32.81
CA GLY A 620 -35.55 -12.68 34.05
C GLY A 620 -36.30 -13.63 34.99
N PRO A 621 -37.27 -14.44 34.53
CA PRO A 621 -37.97 -15.41 35.39
C PRO A 621 -37.09 -16.44 36.13
N ALA A 622 -35.83 -16.67 35.73
CA ALA A 622 -34.85 -17.45 36.51
C ALA A 622 -34.12 -16.57 37.55
N MET A 623 -33.73 -15.35 37.17
CA MET A 623 -33.08 -14.37 38.04
C MET A 623 -34.00 -13.90 39.17
N ASP A 624 -35.28 -13.69 38.85
CA ASP A 624 -36.35 -13.38 39.79
C ASP A 624 -36.54 -14.52 40.81
N LEU A 625 -36.41 -15.77 40.36
CA LEU A 625 -36.55 -16.97 41.19
C LEU A 625 -35.40 -17.12 42.21
N GLU A 626 -34.15 -16.80 41.82
CA GLU A 626 -32.99 -16.77 42.73
C GLU A 626 -33.11 -15.65 43.79
N THR A 627 -33.67 -14.50 43.39
CA THR A 627 -33.71 -13.29 44.23
C THR A 627 -34.98 -13.14 45.07
N ASN A 628 -36.03 -13.92 44.80
CA ASN A 628 -37.33 -13.82 45.47
C ASN A 628 -37.22 -13.92 47.01
N ALA A 629 -37.71 -12.87 47.69
CA ALA A 629 -37.72 -12.77 49.15
C ALA A 629 -38.86 -13.56 49.82
N GLU A 630 -39.93 -13.92 49.09
CA GLU A 630 -41.01 -14.79 49.60
C GLU A 630 -40.55 -16.26 49.75
N LEU A 631 -39.41 -16.63 49.17
CA LEU A 631 -38.88 -18.00 49.22
C LEU A 631 -37.87 -18.16 50.35
N ALA A 632 -38.24 -19.01 51.32
CA ALA A 632 -37.44 -19.36 52.49
C ALA A 632 -37.10 -20.86 52.54
N GLY A 633 -36.11 -21.23 53.36
CA GLY A 633 -35.74 -22.63 53.64
C GLY A 633 -35.48 -23.47 52.38
N LEU A 634 -36.03 -24.69 52.35
CA LEU A 634 -35.88 -25.63 51.23
C LEU A 634 -36.43 -25.08 49.90
N ALA A 635 -37.46 -24.25 49.92
CA ALA A 635 -37.99 -23.63 48.69
C ALA A 635 -36.94 -22.71 48.05
N ARG A 636 -36.20 -21.94 48.85
CA ARG A 636 -35.10 -21.08 48.38
C ARG A 636 -33.94 -21.89 47.81
N GLY A 637 -33.60 -23.01 48.43
CA GLY A 637 -32.55 -23.92 47.93
C GLY A 637 -32.89 -24.54 46.57
N ILE A 638 -34.15 -24.98 46.39
CA ILE A 638 -34.64 -25.52 45.12
C ILE A 638 -34.75 -24.41 44.06
N ALA A 639 -35.20 -23.21 44.44
CA ALA A 639 -35.26 -22.05 43.58
C ALA A 639 -33.88 -21.67 43.01
N PHE A 640 -32.85 -21.66 43.87
CA PHE A 640 -31.47 -21.42 43.46
C PHE A 640 -30.96 -22.50 42.48
N GLN A 641 -31.17 -23.79 42.78
CA GLN A 641 -30.81 -24.88 41.86
C GLN A 641 -31.55 -24.83 40.51
N ILE A 642 -32.78 -24.28 40.47
CA ILE A 642 -33.50 -24.04 39.20
C ILE A 642 -32.88 -22.87 38.45
N GLY A 643 -32.42 -21.82 39.14
CA GLY A 643 -31.66 -20.70 38.57
C GLY A 643 -30.34 -21.14 37.92
N GLU A 644 -29.50 -21.87 38.67
CA GLU A 644 -28.26 -22.47 38.17
C GLU A 644 -28.49 -23.42 36.97
N ALA A 645 -29.62 -24.14 36.96
CA ALA A 645 -30.03 -25.00 35.85
C ALA A 645 -30.75 -24.26 34.70
N ILE A 646 -30.65 -22.92 34.65
CA ILE A 646 -31.27 -22.02 33.67
C ILE A 646 -32.76 -22.34 33.45
N GLY A 647 -33.49 -22.54 34.54
CA GLY A 647 -34.93 -22.81 34.56
C GLY A 647 -35.37 -24.24 34.25
N VAL A 648 -34.45 -25.21 34.17
CA VAL A 648 -34.75 -26.62 33.80
C VAL A 648 -33.96 -27.62 34.68
N LEU A 649 -34.52 -27.96 35.84
CA LEU A 649 -33.89 -28.85 36.83
C LEU A 649 -34.47 -30.27 36.78
N GLU A 650 -33.61 -31.29 36.72
CA GLU A 650 -34.02 -32.70 36.81
C GLU A 650 -34.53 -33.05 38.22
N ARG A 651 -35.81 -33.44 38.34
CA ARG A 651 -36.48 -33.75 39.62
C ARG A 651 -35.79 -34.85 40.41
N ALA A 652 -35.06 -35.74 39.74
CA ALA A 652 -34.28 -36.80 40.37
C ALA A 652 -33.17 -36.27 41.31
N LYS A 653 -32.58 -35.10 41.01
CA LYS A 653 -31.52 -34.48 41.82
C LYS A 653 -32.05 -33.97 43.17
N VAL A 654 -33.22 -33.33 43.13
CA VAL A 654 -33.89 -32.71 44.29
C VAL A 654 -35.00 -33.58 44.89
N LEU A 655 -35.01 -34.90 44.60
CA LEU A 655 -36.15 -35.78 44.90
C LEU A 655 -36.51 -35.84 46.39
N ASN A 656 -35.51 -35.82 47.27
CA ASN A 656 -35.71 -35.82 48.71
C ASN A 656 -36.21 -34.45 49.21
N GLU A 657 -35.64 -33.36 48.70
CA GLU A 657 -36.00 -31.99 49.06
C GLU A 657 -37.46 -31.69 48.65
N VAL A 658 -37.84 -32.05 47.42
CA VAL A 658 -39.20 -31.91 46.88
C VAL A 658 -40.23 -32.75 47.65
N ARG A 659 -39.82 -33.92 48.19
CA ARG A 659 -40.66 -34.71 49.10
C ARG A 659 -40.87 -34.00 50.43
N SER A 660 -39.82 -33.41 50.99
CA SER A 660 -39.84 -32.69 52.28
C SER A 660 -40.46 -31.28 52.23
N LEU A 661 -40.69 -30.70 51.04
CA LEU A 661 -41.47 -29.47 50.93
C LEU A 661 -42.91 -29.66 51.46
N ASP A 662 -43.34 -28.77 52.34
CA ASP A 662 -44.74 -28.60 52.70
C ASP A 662 -45.58 -28.01 51.54
N GLN A 663 -46.88 -27.80 51.78
CA GLN A 663 -47.81 -27.34 50.76
C GLN A 663 -47.67 -25.84 50.44
N ASP A 664 -47.28 -25.02 51.40
CA ASP A 664 -47.17 -23.56 51.25
C ASP A 664 -45.88 -23.20 50.50
N ALA A 665 -44.77 -23.87 50.83
CA ALA A 665 -43.52 -23.82 50.07
C ALA A 665 -43.72 -24.26 48.61
N ARG A 666 -44.54 -25.29 48.36
CA ARG A 666 -44.96 -25.70 47.00
C ARG A 666 -45.90 -24.68 46.35
N ALA A 667 -46.74 -23.99 47.10
CA ALA A 667 -47.60 -22.93 46.57
C ALA A 667 -46.77 -21.70 46.16
N ALA A 668 -45.83 -21.27 46.98
CA ALA A 668 -44.91 -20.17 46.71
C ALA A 668 -44.05 -20.43 45.45
N LEU A 669 -43.49 -21.63 45.30
CA LEU A 669 -42.76 -22.01 44.08
C LEU A 669 -43.65 -21.99 42.82
N ARG A 670 -44.93 -22.42 42.92
CA ARG A 670 -45.89 -22.32 41.79
C ARG A 670 -46.27 -20.87 41.49
N LYS A 671 -46.39 -20.00 42.51
CA LYS A 671 -46.61 -18.55 42.37
C LYS A 671 -45.43 -17.88 41.66
N ALA A 672 -44.21 -18.32 41.96
CA ALA A 672 -42.98 -17.96 41.23
C ALA A 672 -42.82 -18.68 39.86
N GLY A 673 -43.90 -19.26 39.30
CA GLY A 673 -43.94 -19.81 37.95
C GLY A 673 -43.42 -21.25 37.77
N VAL A 674 -42.87 -21.88 38.81
CA VAL A 674 -42.28 -23.22 38.72
C VAL A 674 -43.37 -24.28 38.55
N ARG A 675 -43.22 -25.12 37.51
CA ARG A 675 -44.04 -26.33 37.31
C ARG A 675 -43.30 -27.56 37.83
N PHE A 676 -44.02 -28.36 38.61
CA PHE A 676 -43.56 -29.64 39.14
C PHE A 676 -44.00 -30.76 38.20
N GLY A 677 -43.17 -31.09 37.22
CA GLY A 677 -43.38 -32.25 36.34
C GLY A 677 -43.11 -33.58 37.05
N ALA A 678 -43.38 -34.68 36.35
CA ALA A 678 -42.95 -36.01 36.75
C ALA A 678 -41.42 -36.14 36.75
N TYR A 679 -40.72 -35.56 35.76
CA TYR A 679 -39.27 -35.71 35.60
C TYR A 679 -38.45 -34.43 35.85
N HIS A 680 -39.04 -33.24 35.71
CA HIS A 680 -38.34 -31.95 35.88
C HIS A 680 -39.12 -30.96 36.76
N LEU A 681 -38.39 -30.06 37.41
CA LEU A 681 -38.91 -28.77 37.89
C LEU A 681 -38.47 -27.70 36.89
N TYR A 682 -39.41 -26.97 36.30
CA TYR A 682 -39.09 -26.08 35.19
C TYR A 682 -39.96 -24.82 35.13
N LEU A 683 -39.46 -23.80 34.44
CA LEU A 683 -40.15 -22.54 34.17
C LEU A 683 -40.68 -22.52 32.72
N PRO A 684 -42.00 -22.69 32.47
CA PRO A 684 -42.55 -22.80 31.11
C PRO A 684 -42.28 -21.57 30.22
N ALA A 685 -42.21 -20.39 30.81
CA ALA A 685 -41.88 -19.15 30.11
C ALA A 685 -40.50 -19.21 29.43
N LEU A 686 -39.56 -19.94 30.04
CA LEU A 686 -38.17 -20.05 29.57
C LEU A 686 -37.96 -21.19 28.58
N LEU A 687 -38.94 -22.07 28.34
CA LEU A 687 -38.87 -23.11 27.29
C LEU A 687 -39.25 -22.58 25.89
N LYS A 688 -39.52 -21.28 25.75
CA LYS A 688 -39.66 -20.62 24.44
C LYS A 688 -38.31 -20.58 23.70
N PRO A 689 -38.29 -20.54 22.34
CA PRO A 689 -37.05 -20.61 21.57
C PRO A 689 -35.99 -19.56 21.93
N ALA A 690 -36.34 -18.26 21.96
CA ALA A 690 -35.34 -17.21 22.21
C ALA A 690 -34.67 -17.30 23.61
N PRO A 691 -35.41 -17.53 24.71
CA PRO A 691 -34.81 -17.90 26.01
C PRO A 691 -33.93 -19.16 25.97
N ARG A 692 -34.30 -20.20 25.20
CA ARG A 692 -33.47 -21.42 25.08
C ARG A 692 -32.19 -21.21 24.28
N VAL A 693 -32.21 -20.42 23.20
CA VAL A 693 -31.00 -20.06 22.45
C VAL A 693 -30.02 -19.31 23.35
N LEU A 694 -30.48 -18.29 24.07
CA LEU A 694 -29.62 -17.56 25.01
C LEU A 694 -29.13 -18.45 26.17
N ALA A 695 -29.97 -19.34 26.70
CA ALA A 695 -29.56 -20.30 27.72
C ALA A 695 -28.41 -21.20 27.25
N THR A 696 -28.48 -21.71 26.01
CA THR A 696 -27.40 -22.50 25.39
C THR A 696 -26.12 -21.68 25.24
N GLN A 697 -26.20 -20.43 24.78
CA GLN A 697 -25.03 -19.56 24.64
C GLN A 697 -24.34 -19.25 25.99
N LEU A 698 -25.11 -18.87 27.01
CA LEU A 698 -24.56 -18.57 28.34
C LEU A 698 -23.98 -19.82 29.02
N TRP A 699 -24.64 -20.98 28.87
CA TRP A 699 -24.10 -22.25 29.35
C TRP A 699 -22.78 -22.60 28.64
N ALA A 700 -22.74 -22.49 27.31
CA ALA A 700 -21.57 -22.80 26.49
C ALA A 700 -20.36 -21.92 26.86
N LEU A 701 -20.57 -20.60 27.04
CA LEU A 701 -19.52 -19.67 27.49
C LEU A 701 -18.81 -20.12 28.78
N GLN A 702 -19.55 -20.68 29.74
CA GLN A 702 -18.96 -21.20 30.98
C GLN A 702 -18.42 -22.64 30.87
N ASN A 703 -18.86 -23.41 29.86
CA ASN A 703 -18.61 -24.85 29.76
C ASN A 703 -17.93 -25.20 28.41
N GLY A 704 -16.86 -24.49 28.04
CA GLY A 704 -16.02 -24.80 26.87
C GLY A 704 -15.94 -23.72 25.78
N GLY A 705 -16.69 -22.63 25.90
CA GLY A 705 -16.72 -21.53 24.94
C GLY A 705 -17.82 -21.66 23.87
N LEU A 706 -17.95 -20.65 23.01
CA LEU A 706 -18.95 -20.61 21.94
C LEU A 706 -18.51 -21.28 20.63
N ASP A 707 -17.23 -21.64 20.54
CA ASP A 707 -16.66 -22.26 19.34
C ASP A 707 -16.75 -23.81 19.40
N GLN A 708 -17.64 -24.36 20.23
CA GLN A 708 -17.90 -25.81 20.36
C GLN A 708 -18.85 -26.33 19.26
N LYS A 709 -18.60 -27.55 18.78
CA LYS A 709 -19.46 -28.22 17.79
C LYS A 709 -20.90 -28.35 18.31
N GLY A 710 -21.87 -28.11 17.44
CA GLY A 710 -23.29 -28.32 17.72
C GLY A 710 -24.04 -27.14 18.34
N ILE A 711 -23.39 -26.01 18.66
CA ILE A 711 -24.08 -24.83 19.23
C ILE A 711 -25.10 -24.25 18.26
N ASP A 712 -24.70 -23.97 17.01
CA ASP A 712 -25.61 -23.46 15.97
C ASP A 712 -26.72 -24.48 15.63
N GLU A 713 -26.37 -25.75 15.54
CA GLU A 713 -27.29 -26.84 15.26
C GLU A 713 -28.38 -26.94 16.35
N ILE A 714 -27.98 -26.95 17.63
CA ILE A 714 -28.91 -26.98 18.76
C ILE A 714 -29.72 -25.68 18.86
N ALA A 715 -29.13 -24.51 18.59
CA ALA A 715 -29.85 -23.23 18.58
C ALA A 715 -30.94 -23.21 17.49
N HIS A 716 -30.60 -23.67 16.27
CA HIS A 716 -31.56 -23.80 15.17
C HIS A 716 -32.63 -24.88 15.46
N LEU A 717 -32.25 -26.02 16.05
CA LEU A 717 -33.22 -27.07 16.43
C LEU A 717 -34.17 -26.60 17.53
N ALA A 718 -33.72 -25.78 18.49
CA ALA A 718 -34.59 -25.14 19.49
C ALA A 718 -35.56 -24.11 18.86
N GLN A 719 -35.19 -23.47 17.74
CA GLN A 719 -36.08 -22.62 16.95
C GLN A 719 -37.06 -23.42 16.08
N SER A 720 -36.65 -24.59 15.57
CA SER A 720 -37.42 -25.43 14.63
C SER A 720 -38.74 -26.01 15.17
N GLY A 721 -39.03 -25.83 16.46
CA GLY A 721 -40.26 -26.32 17.11
C GLY A 721 -40.31 -27.84 17.37
N ARG A 722 -39.43 -28.63 16.75
CA ARG A 722 -39.36 -30.11 16.82
C ARG A 722 -39.47 -30.63 18.25
N THR A 723 -40.29 -31.67 18.45
CA THR A 723 -40.62 -32.25 19.75
C THR A 723 -39.53 -33.19 20.28
N SER A 724 -38.88 -33.93 19.38
CA SER A 724 -37.65 -34.68 19.63
C SER A 724 -36.70 -34.61 18.44
N ILE A 725 -35.41 -34.85 18.70
CA ILE A 725 -34.29 -34.80 17.75
C ILE A 725 -33.35 -36.01 18.01
N PRO A 726 -32.60 -36.50 17.02
CA PRO A 726 -31.52 -37.47 17.27
C PRO A 726 -30.40 -36.85 18.13
N VAL A 727 -29.63 -37.69 18.81
CA VAL A 727 -28.45 -37.29 19.61
C VAL A 727 -27.19 -37.53 18.78
N ASP A 728 -26.40 -36.49 18.54
CA ASP A 728 -25.01 -36.63 18.13
C ASP A 728 -24.16 -36.86 19.40
N ALA A 729 -23.29 -37.88 19.36
CA ALA A 729 -22.38 -38.21 20.45
C ALA A 729 -21.22 -37.22 20.59
N GLU A 730 -20.92 -36.42 19.55
CA GLU A 730 -19.91 -35.36 19.59
C GLU A 730 -20.40 -34.08 20.29
N ILE A 731 -21.72 -33.92 20.47
CA ILE A 731 -22.30 -32.71 21.09
C ILE A 731 -22.51 -32.94 22.59
N ALA A 732 -21.98 -32.03 23.41
CA ALA A 732 -22.03 -32.15 24.87
C ALA A 732 -23.48 -32.24 25.41
N ALA A 733 -23.77 -33.26 26.22
CA ALA A 733 -25.10 -33.49 26.81
C ALA A 733 -25.65 -32.29 27.64
N GLY A 734 -24.78 -31.37 28.08
CA GLY A 734 -25.15 -30.12 28.71
C GLY A 734 -25.83 -29.10 27.77
N LEU A 735 -25.42 -29.04 26.49
CA LEU A 735 -26.02 -28.16 25.48
C LEU A 735 -27.48 -28.53 25.22
N TYR A 736 -27.79 -29.83 25.10
CA TYR A 736 -29.15 -30.32 25.00
C TYR A 736 -30.01 -29.88 26.19
N ARG A 737 -29.50 -30.00 27.44
CA ARG A 737 -30.20 -29.54 28.65
C ARG A 737 -30.42 -28.02 28.63
N ALA A 738 -29.39 -27.24 28.29
CA ALA A 738 -29.49 -25.79 28.20
C ALA A 738 -30.56 -25.36 27.17
N ALA A 739 -30.63 -26.05 26.03
CA ALA A 739 -31.66 -25.86 25.01
C ALA A 739 -33.07 -26.37 25.39
N GLY A 740 -33.26 -26.97 26.57
CA GLY A 740 -34.57 -27.45 27.05
C GLY A 740 -34.95 -28.86 26.60
N PHE A 741 -33.97 -29.65 26.15
CA PHE A 741 -34.13 -31.06 25.80
C PHE A 741 -33.48 -31.97 26.86
N ARG A 742 -34.03 -33.16 27.09
CA ARG A 742 -33.38 -34.23 27.86
C ARG A 742 -32.97 -35.36 26.91
N VAL A 743 -31.72 -35.78 27.01
CA VAL A 743 -31.18 -36.97 26.31
C VAL A 743 -31.84 -38.24 26.88
N CYS A 744 -32.43 -39.03 25.99
CA CYS A 744 -33.24 -40.21 26.29
C CYS A 744 -32.92 -41.35 25.31
N GLY A 745 -31.75 -41.96 25.47
CA GLY A 745 -31.23 -42.93 24.50
C GLY A 745 -30.69 -42.23 23.26
N GLY A 746 -31.03 -42.73 22.07
CA GLY A 746 -30.60 -42.13 20.79
C GLY A 746 -31.31 -40.82 20.42
N ARG A 747 -32.28 -40.36 21.21
CA ARG A 747 -33.04 -39.12 20.99
C ARG A 747 -32.96 -38.17 22.17
N ALA A 748 -32.93 -36.86 21.90
CA ALA A 748 -33.20 -35.83 22.88
C ALA A 748 -34.64 -35.32 22.69
N VAL A 749 -35.41 -35.23 23.77
CA VAL A 749 -36.83 -34.85 23.75
C VAL A 749 -37.03 -33.57 24.56
N ARG A 750 -37.85 -32.64 24.07
CA ARG A 750 -38.16 -31.40 24.80
C ARG A 750 -38.79 -31.71 26.17
N VAL A 751 -38.41 -30.94 27.18
CA VAL A 751 -38.91 -31.14 28.55
C VAL A 751 -40.43 -30.97 28.63
N ASP A 752 -41.02 -29.96 27.98
CA ASP A 752 -42.48 -29.78 27.96
C ASP A 752 -43.24 -30.88 27.19
N ILE A 753 -42.55 -31.66 26.37
CA ILE A 753 -43.10 -32.84 25.67
C ILE A 753 -43.01 -34.07 26.59
N LEU A 754 -41.89 -34.25 27.30
CA LEU A 754 -41.73 -35.34 28.28
C LEU A 754 -42.69 -35.25 29.46
N GLU A 755 -42.98 -34.05 29.97
CA GLU A 755 -43.96 -33.89 31.05
C GLU A 755 -45.39 -34.13 30.56
N ARG A 756 -45.75 -33.65 29.35
CA ARG A 756 -47.05 -33.97 28.73
C ARG A 756 -47.21 -35.45 28.44
N LEU A 757 -46.16 -36.15 28.02
CA LEU A 757 -46.14 -37.61 27.89
C LEU A 757 -46.40 -38.29 29.25
N ALA A 758 -45.76 -37.80 30.33
CA ALA A 758 -46.01 -38.31 31.67
C ALA A 758 -47.45 -38.07 32.16
N ASP A 759 -48.06 -36.95 31.76
CA ASP A 759 -49.47 -36.64 32.06
C ASP A 759 -50.46 -37.49 31.23
N LEU A 760 -50.09 -37.96 30.03
CA LEU A 760 -50.85 -38.98 29.28
C LEU A 760 -50.71 -40.39 29.87
N ILE A 761 -49.50 -40.77 30.33
CA ILE A 761 -49.23 -42.11 30.87
C ILE A 761 -49.81 -42.28 32.28
N ARG A 762 -49.85 -41.21 33.10
CA ARG A 762 -50.28 -41.30 34.52
C ARG A 762 -51.72 -41.82 34.70
N PRO A 763 -52.75 -41.35 33.97
CA PRO A 763 -54.09 -41.92 34.02
C PRO A 763 -54.09 -43.43 33.71
N ALA A 764 -53.46 -43.83 32.61
CA ALA A 764 -53.41 -45.22 32.16
C ALA A 764 -52.77 -46.19 33.17
N ILE A 765 -51.69 -45.77 33.86
CA ILE A 765 -51.06 -46.57 34.93
C ILE A 765 -51.84 -46.51 36.26
N SER A 766 -52.58 -45.43 36.51
CA SER A 766 -53.37 -45.27 37.75
C SER A 766 -54.69 -46.02 37.75
N TYR A 767 -55.28 -46.25 36.56
CA TYR A 767 -56.46 -47.07 36.38
C TYR A 767 -56.07 -48.55 36.47
N ARG A 768 -56.69 -49.29 37.38
CA ARG A 768 -56.49 -50.73 37.52
C ARG A 768 -57.74 -51.47 37.06
N PRO A 769 -57.71 -52.21 35.93
CA PRO A 769 -58.81 -53.06 35.49
C PRO A 769 -59.28 -54.00 36.61
N GLY A 770 -60.60 -54.16 36.74
CA GLY A 770 -61.23 -54.93 37.82
C GLY A 770 -61.25 -54.28 39.21
N ILE A 771 -60.66 -53.09 39.40
CA ILE A 771 -60.60 -52.39 40.70
C ILE A 771 -61.10 -50.95 40.59
N THR A 772 -60.71 -50.22 39.54
CA THR A 772 -61.12 -48.83 39.31
C THR A 772 -62.45 -48.80 38.55
N PRO A 773 -63.53 -48.21 39.09
CA PRO A 773 -64.80 -48.10 38.36
C PRO A 773 -64.73 -47.10 37.20
N GLY A 774 -65.44 -47.39 36.11
CA GLY A 774 -65.55 -46.53 34.93
C GLY A 774 -64.71 -46.98 33.74
N GLU A 775 -64.75 -46.22 32.65
CA GLU A 775 -64.05 -46.57 31.41
C GLU A 775 -62.52 -46.46 31.52
N PRO A 776 -61.76 -47.38 30.91
CA PRO A 776 -60.30 -47.36 30.94
C PRO A 776 -59.74 -46.18 30.12
N PRO A 777 -58.83 -45.37 30.67
CA PRO A 777 -58.11 -44.34 29.90
C PRO A 777 -57.38 -44.96 28.70
N ALA A 778 -57.31 -44.21 27.60
CA ALA A 778 -56.68 -44.68 26.36
C ALA A 778 -55.24 -45.19 26.59
N GLY A 779 -55.03 -46.48 26.32
CA GLY A 779 -53.76 -47.17 26.54
C GLY A 779 -53.58 -47.83 27.91
N ALA A 780 -54.57 -47.86 28.80
CA ALA A 780 -54.51 -48.64 30.04
C ALA A 780 -54.35 -50.15 29.78
N ALA A 781 -53.64 -50.84 30.67
CA ALA A 781 -53.41 -52.29 30.61
C ALA A 781 -53.47 -52.92 32.01
N ASP A 782 -53.52 -54.26 32.13
CA ASP A 782 -53.69 -54.92 33.42
C ASP A 782 -52.62 -54.55 34.46
N GLY A 783 -53.04 -54.28 35.69
CA GLY A 783 -52.17 -53.92 36.81
C GLY A 783 -51.74 -52.46 36.78
N GLU A 784 -50.44 -52.19 36.93
CA GLU A 784 -49.85 -50.85 36.77
C GLU A 784 -49.10 -50.78 35.43
N GLY A 785 -49.83 -51.00 34.34
CA GLY A 785 -49.28 -51.09 32.99
C GLY A 785 -50.01 -50.21 31.97
N PHE A 786 -49.34 -49.90 30.87
CA PHE A 786 -49.94 -49.21 29.73
C PHE A 786 -49.38 -49.72 28.39
N VAL A 787 -50.08 -49.45 27.30
CA VAL A 787 -49.63 -49.69 25.91
C VAL A 787 -49.46 -48.33 25.20
N PRO A 788 -48.39 -48.13 24.40
CA PRO A 788 -48.20 -46.89 23.64
C PRO A 788 -49.39 -46.57 22.73
N THR A 789 -49.97 -45.39 22.87
CA THR A 789 -51.05 -44.91 21.98
C THR A 789 -50.53 -44.00 20.88
N VAL A 790 -51.29 -43.86 19.80
CA VAL A 790 -50.99 -42.90 18.71
C VAL A 790 -50.80 -41.48 19.26
N ALA A 791 -51.60 -41.06 20.24
CA ALA A 791 -51.44 -39.76 20.89
C ALA A 791 -50.07 -39.60 21.59
N MET A 792 -49.53 -40.66 22.19
CA MET A 792 -48.21 -40.64 22.85
C MET A 792 -47.06 -40.58 21.83
N THR A 793 -47.13 -41.37 20.75
CA THR A 793 -46.06 -41.39 19.73
C THR A 793 -46.06 -40.12 18.87
N SER A 794 -47.24 -39.63 18.47
CA SER A 794 -47.39 -38.36 17.75
C SER A 794 -46.92 -37.15 18.58
N LEU A 795 -47.20 -37.12 19.90
CA LEU A 795 -46.73 -36.05 20.79
C LEU A 795 -45.19 -35.97 20.83
N VAL A 796 -44.51 -37.11 20.84
CA VAL A 796 -43.04 -37.18 20.91
C VAL A 796 -42.37 -37.07 19.52
N GLY A 797 -43.11 -37.32 18.44
CA GLY A 797 -42.61 -37.28 17.07
C GLY A 797 -41.77 -38.50 16.68
N CYS A 798 -41.98 -39.66 17.33
CA CYS A 798 -41.33 -40.92 16.98
C CYS A 798 -42.16 -42.13 17.45
N ALA A 799 -41.96 -43.27 16.80
CA ALA A 799 -42.61 -44.56 17.10
C ALA A 799 -41.56 -45.70 17.14
N GLY A 800 -42.00 -46.94 17.37
CA GLY A 800 -41.13 -48.12 17.35
C GLY A 800 -40.00 -48.07 18.38
N GLU A 801 -38.81 -48.55 17.98
CA GLU A 801 -37.65 -48.67 18.88
C GLU A 801 -37.22 -47.32 19.48
N ASP A 802 -37.28 -46.24 18.70
CA ASP A 802 -36.97 -44.88 19.15
C ASP A 802 -37.82 -44.48 20.36
N PHE A 803 -39.14 -44.69 20.28
CA PHE A 803 -40.06 -44.43 21.38
C PHE A 803 -39.82 -45.39 22.57
N ALA A 804 -39.49 -46.65 22.29
CA ALA A 804 -39.12 -47.63 23.30
C ALA A 804 -37.84 -47.26 24.07
N THR A 805 -36.83 -46.66 23.42
CA THR A 805 -35.62 -46.17 24.13
C THR A 805 -35.94 -44.99 25.06
N ILE A 806 -36.87 -44.11 24.67
CA ILE A 806 -37.33 -43.01 25.51
C ILE A 806 -38.04 -43.56 26.76
N LEU A 807 -39.00 -44.48 26.60
CA LEU A 807 -39.68 -45.10 27.74
C LEU A 807 -38.71 -45.82 28.69
N LYS A 808 -37.71 -46.55 28.15
CA LYS A 808 -36.63 -47.16 28.96
C LYS A 808 -35.83 -46.10 29.73
N SER A 809 -35.49 -44.97 29.11
CA SER A 809 -34.79 -43.83 29.75
C SER A 809 -35.61 -43.12 30.85
N LEU A 810 -36.95 -43.17 30.75
CA LEU A 810 -37.87 -42.66 31.78
C LEU A 810 -38.12 -43.64 32.94
N GLY A 811 -37.58 -44.87 32.86
CA GLY A 811 -37.68 -45.88 33.92
C GLY A 811 -38.83 -46.87 33.75
N TYR A 812 -39.37 -47.03 32.54
CA TYR A 812 -40.33 -48.08 32.21
C TYR A 812 -39.62 -49.32 31.64
N VAL A 813 -40.17 -50.50 31.93
CA VAL A 813 -39.75 -51.79 31.36
C VAL A 813 -40.90 -52.36 30.54
N MET A 814 -40.56 -52.98 29.41
CA MET A 814 -41.50 -53.61 28.48
C MET A 814 -41.61 -55.11 28.75
N GLU A 815 -42.84 -55.61 28.75
CA GLU A 815 -43.24 -57.00 28.92
C GLU A 815 -44.08 -57.39 27.70
N ARG A 816 -43.65 -58.39 26.91
CA ARG A 816 -44.45 -58.95 25.82
C ARG A 816 -45.28 -60.12 26.33
N ARG A 817 -46.59 -60.11 26.07
CA ARG A 817 -47.48 -61.24 26.34
C ARG A 817 -48.50 -61.43 25.22
N PRO A 818 -49.02 -62.65 24.99
CA PRO A 818 -50.11 -62.87 24.04
C PRO A 818 -51.43 -62.34 24.60
N GLY A 819 -52.29 -61.82 23.73
CA GLY A 819 -53.66 -61.41 24.05
C GLY A 819 -53.80 -59.93 24.45
N PRO A 820 -55.06 -59.46 24.65
CA PRO A 820 -55.38 -58.03 24.75
C PRO A 820 -54.71 -57.33 25.92
N ALA A 821 -54.59 -55.99 25.85
CA ALA A 821 -53.97 -55.16 26.89
C ALA A 821 -54.65 -55.28 28.28
N ILE A 822 -55.94 -55.59 28.30
CA ILE A 822 -56.75 -55.84 29.49
C ILE A 822 -57.35 -57.25 29.38
N THR A 823 -57.13 -58.10 30.40
CA THR A 823 -57.75 -59.44 30.51
C THR A 823 -58.71 -59.56 31.70
N VAL A 824 -58.72 -58.57 32.60
CA VAL A 824 -59.63 -58.53 33.76
C VAL A 824 -60.95 -57.82 33.39
N PRO A 825 -62.14 -58.37 33.75
CA PRO A 825 -63.42 -57.70 33.53
C PRO A 825 -63.47 -56.29 34.15
N LEU A 826 -64.04 -55.34 33.41
CA LEU A 826 -64.15 -53.94 33.85
C LEU A 826 -65.27 -53.77 34.88
N VAL A 827 -65.02 -52.96 35.91
CA VAL A 827 -66.06 -52.55 36.86
C VAL A 827 -66.79 -51.34 36.29
N GLN A 828 -68.05 -51.52 35.90
CA GLN A 828 -68.89 -50.40 35.47
C GLN A 828 -69.02 -49.38 36.61
N ALA A 829 -68.93 -48.09 36.28
CA ALA A 829 -69.25 -47.04 37.25
C ALA A 829 -70.74 -47.12 37.60
N ALA A 830 -71.08 -47.08 38.88
CA ALA A 830 -72.47 -47.05 39.32
C ALA A 830 -73.13 -45.75 38.83
N SER A 831 -74.27 -45.86 38.13
CA SER A 831 -75.03 -44.69 37.72
C SER A 831 -75.51 -43.92 38.95
N THR A 832 -75.22 -42.62 38.99
CA THR A 832 -75.72 -41.69 40.00
C THR A 832 -76.58 -40.61 39.34
N GLU A 833 -77.61 -41.03 38.62
CA GLU A 833 -78.77 -40.17 38.35
C GLU A 833 -79.45 -39.77 39.67
N PRO A 834 -79.57 -38.47 39.99
CA PRO A 834 -80.33 -38.04 41.16
C PRO A 834 -81.83 -38.25 40.93
N ALA A 835 -82.51 -38.88 41.89
CA ALA A 835 -83.96 -39.05 41.82
C ALA A 835 -84.69 -37.69 41.79
N ALA A 836 -85.63 -37.54 40.86
CA ALA A 836 -86.34 -36.27 40.65
C ALA A 836 -87.46 -36.02 41.66
N VAL A 837 -87.70 -34.74 41.96
CA VAL A 837 -88.97 -34.23 42.51
C VAL A 837 -89.44 -33.08 41.60
N PRO A 838 -90.59 -33.20 40.91
CA PRO A 838 -91.18 -32.18 40.04
C PRO A 838 -92.29 -31.38 40.78
N PRO A 839 -93.08 -30.52 40.12
CA PRO A 839 -92.69 -29.42 39.21
C PRO A 839 -93.43 -28.10 39.53
N ALA A 840 -93.04 -27.00 38.86
CA ALA A 840 -93.97 -25.96 38.36
C ALA A 840 -93.21 -24.95 37.47
N GLU A 841 -93.78 -24.29 36.46
CA GLU A 841 -94.73 -24.71 35.41
C GLU A 841 -94.77 -23.59 34.33
N ALA A 842 -95.36 -23.86 33.17
CA ALA A 842 -95.83 -22.87 32.17
C ALA A 842 -94.74 -22.13 31.31
N PRO A 843 -95.06 -21.73 30.05
CA PRO A 843 -94.75 -22.64 28.93
C PRO A 843 -94.24 -22.00 27.61
N ALA A 844 -93.76 -22.88 26.70
CA ALA A 844 -94.00 -23.03 25.23
C ALA A 844 -94.26 -21.80 24.30
N ASP A 845 -94.03 -21.81 22.98
CA ASP A 845 -93.74 -22.83 21.93
C ASP A 845 -92.64 -22.25 20.97
N ALA A 846 -91.78 -22.98 20.23
CA ALA A 846 -91.95 -24.00 19.16
C ALA A 846 -92.48 -23.42 17.80
N PRO A 847 -92.22 -24.03 16.61
CA PRO A 847 -91.30 -25.13 16.23
C PRO A 847 -90.51 -24.93 14.87
N ALA A 848 -89.85 -26.02 14.42
CA ALA A 848 -89.69 -26.50 13.02
C ALA A 848 -88.58 -25.97 12.04
N GLU A 849 -87.79 -26.96 11.56
CA GLU A 849 -87.45 -27.31 10.15
C GLU A 849 -86.88 -26.30 9.12
N GLY A 850 -86.12 -26.79 8.11
CA GLY A 850 -85.77 -25.97 6.93
C GLY A 850 -84.60 -26.47 6.05
N GLN A 851 -84.93 -27.06 4.90
CA GLN A 851 -84.03 -27.65 3.90
C GLN A 851 -83.30 -26.65 2.97
N THR A 852 -82.11 -27.09 2.49
CA THR A 852 -81.46 -26.96 1.15
C THR A 852 -81.85 -25.91 0.07
N LEU A 853 -80.88 -25.71 -0.84
CA LEU A 853 -80.93 -25.17 -2.22
C LEU A 853 -80.70 -23.66 -2.40
N ALA A 854 -80.36 -23.30 -3.64
CA ALA A 854 -79.99 -21.97 -4.13
C ALA A 854 -80.64 -21.72 -5.49
N GLU A 855 -80.88 -20.46 -5.84
CA GLU A 855 -81.02 -20.01 -7.23
C GLU A 855 -80.82 -18.48 -7.37
N GLU A 856 -80.83 -17.99 -8.61
CA GLU A 856 -80.37 -16.66 -9.03
C GLU A 856 -81.48 -15.57 -8.99
N THR A 857 -81.12 -14.27 -9.14
CA THR A 857 -81.66 -13.34 -10.18
C THR A 857 -81.21 -11.86 -9.99
N GLY A 858 -80.91 -11.15 -11.10
CA GLY A 858 -80.69 -9.68 -11.20
C GLY A 858 -79.28 -9.19 -10.81
N ALA A 859 -78.43 -8.50 -11.62
CA ALA A 859 -78.57 -7.55 -12.76
C ALA A 859 -79.12 -6.15 -12.37
N VAL A 860 -78.60 -4.99 -12.83
CA VAL A 860 -77.52 -4.60 -13.80
C VAL A 860 -76.53 -3.59 -13.11
N ALA A 861 -75.52 -2.88 -13.66
CA ALA A 861 -75.08 -2.37 -14.99
C ALA A 861 -73.51 -2.44 -15.08
N VAL A 862 -72.69 -2.07 -16.10
CA VAL A 862 -72.67 -1.07 -17.22
C VAL A 862 -72.46 0.39 -16.71
N GLU A 863 -71.54 1.25 -17.20
CA GLU A 863 -70.82 1.39 -18.50
C GLU A 863 -69.33 1.82 -18.38
N ALA A 864 -68.58 1.92 -19.50
CA ALA A 864 -67.17 2.36 -19.62
C ALA A 864 -67.04 3.74 -20.34
N PRO A 865 -65.82 4.26 -20.62
CA PRO A 865 -65.31 4.14 -22.00
C PRO A 865 -63.76 4.01 -22.19
N ASP A 866 -63.37 3.87 -23.47
CA ASP A 866 -62.13 3.36 -24.10
C ASP A 866 -61.08 4.43 -24.51
N ALA A 867 -59.85 4.03 -24.93
CA ALA A 867 -59.06 4.59 -26.06
C ALA A 867 -57.59 4.07 -26.25
N SER A 868 -57.41 2.83 -26.75
CA SER A 868 -56.57 2.43 -27.94
C SER A 868 -55.05 2.78 -28.19
N VAL A 869 -54.36 1.88 -28.94
CA VAL A 869 -53.09 2.00 -29.78
C VAL A 869 -51.72 1.94 -29.04
N SER A 870 -50.96 0.81 -29.04
CA SER A 870 -50.03 0.21 -30.06
C SER A 870 -48.69 0.96 -30.28
N ALA A 871 -47.49 0.34 -30.45
CA ALA A 871 -46.94 -1.03 -30.33
C ALA A 871 -45.36 -0.91 -30.30
N GLU A 872 -44.42 -1.80 -30.69
CA GLU A 872 -44.39 -3.12 -31.37
C GLU A 872 -43.00 -3.83 -31.29
N THR A 873 -42.92 -5.16 -31.06
CA THR A 873 -41.78 -6.09 -31.32
C THR A 873 -40.42 -5.93 -30.55
N VAL A 874 -39.57 -6.97 -30.35
CA VAL A 874 -39.37 -8.27 -31.04
C VAL A 874 -38.73 -9.39 -30.14
N VAL A 875 -38.70 -10.65 -30.63
CA VAL A 875 -37.72 -11.79 -30.47
C VAL A 875 -36.49 -11.55 -29.55
N GLU A 876 -35.95 -12.45 -28.70
CA GLU A 876 -36.16 -13.86 -28.24
C GLU A 876 -35.16 -14.13 -27.06
N SER A 877 -34.91 -15.30 -26.41
CA SER A 877 -35.55 -16.59 -26.02
C SER A 877 -34.58 -17.29 -25.00
N ALA A 878 -34.74 -18.47 -24.39
CA ALA A 878 -35.72 -19.57 -24.36
C ALA A 878 -35.72 -20.21 -22.92
N SER A 879 -36.77 -20.85 -22.39
CA SER A 879 -37.17 -22.29 -22.45
C SER A 879 -36.12 -23.28 -21.86
N GLU A 880 -36.43 -24.30 -21.03
CA GLU A 880 -37.66 -25.00 -20.54
C GLU A 880 -37.41 -25.55 -19.11
N ALA A 881 -38.33 -26.12 -18.31
CA ALA A 881 -39.79 -25.98 -18.12
C ALA A 881 -40.18 -26.74 -16.81
N VAL A 882 -41.38 -26.52 -16.27
CA VAL A 882 -41.92 -27.22 -15.07
C VAL A 882 -43.41 -27.56 -15.29
N ALA A 883 -43.85 -28.75 -14.87
CA ALA A 883 -45.28 -29.09 -14.77
C ALA A 883 -45.58 -30.17 -13.70
N SER A 884 -46.74 -30.05 -13.05
CA SER A 884 -47.32 -31.01 -12.10
C SER A 884 -48.35 -31.93 -12.80
N PRO A 885 -49.04 -32.82 -12.05
CA PRO A 885 -50.43 -33.11 -12.40
C PRO A 885 -51.40 -33.29 -11.21
N GLU A 886 -52.69 -33.41 -11.56
CA GLU A 886 -53.84 -33.86 -10.76
C GLU A 886 -54.47 -35.12 -11.43
N GLY A 887 -55.39 -35.87 -10.81
CA GLY A 887 -56.03 -35.77 -9.48
C GLY A 887 -57.35 -36.56 -9.44
N GLN A 888 -58.22 -36.23 -8.47
CA GLN A 888 -59.55 -36.84 -8.25
C GLN A 888 -59.57 -38.38 -7.98
N ALA A 889 -60.76 -38.98 -7.83
CA ALA A 889 -60.95 -40.25 -7.11
C ALA A 889 -62.20 -41.06 -7.54
N LEU A 890 -62.39 -42.22 -6.87
CA LEU A 890 -63.46 -43.23 -6.93
C LEU A 890 -63.18 -44.51 -7.76
N ALA A 891 -63.89 -45.58 -7.36
CA ALA A 891 -63.76 -46.99 -7.76
C ALA A 891 -65.01 -47.41 -8.60
N PRO A 892 -65.33 -48.70 -8.89
CA PRO A 892 -64.67 -49.97 -8.56
C PRO A 892 -64.61 -51.03 -9.70
N THR A 893 -63.99 -52.19 -9.43
CA THR A 893 -64.38 -53.50 -10.03
C THR A 893 -63.92 -54.68 -9.17
N GLU A 894 -64.64 -55.80 -9.28
CA GLU A 894 -64.28 -57.09 -8.69
C GLU A 894 -63.38 -57.91 -9.63
N GLY A 895 -62.57 -58.83 -9.08
CA GLY A 895 -61.76 -59.78 -9.85
C GLY A 895 -60.77 -60.53 -8.95
N ALA A 896 -60.92 -61.84 -8.83
CA ALA A 896 -60.19 -62.67 -7.85
C ALA A 896 -59.19 -63.64 -8.49
N ALA A 897 -58.44 -64.35 -7.63
CA ALA A 897 -57.37 -65.31 -7.91
C ALA A 897 -56.01 -64.68 -8.31
N GLU A 898 -54.85 -65.21 -7.90
CA GLU A 898 -54.60 -66.40 -7.07
C GLU A 898 -53.28 -66.28 -6.29
N ALA A 899 -53.27 -66.69 -5.01
CA ALA A 899 -52.05 -66.86 -4.22
C ALA A 899 -52.30 -67.93 -3.12
N ALA A 900 -51.42 -68.92 -3.06
CA ALA A 900 -51.43 -70.02 -2.08
C ALA A 900 -50.15 -69.96 -1.20
N PRO A 901 -49.95 -70.84 -0.19
CA PRO A 901 -50.48 -70.54 1.14
C PRO A 901 -49.43 -70.64 2.26
N GLU A 902 -49.48 -69.70 3.22
CA GLU A 902 -48.80 -69.77 4.52
C GLU A 902 -49.83 -69.40 5.60
N ALA A 903 -50.15 -70.30 6.53
CA ALA A 903 -49.44 -70.62 7.79
C ALA A 903 -50.15 -69.93 8.98
N PRO A 904 -50.20 -70.55 10.17
CA PRO A 904 -51.01 -70.01 11.28
C PRO A 904 -50.39 -68.73 11.83
N SER A 905 -51.20 -67.68 11.98
CA SER A 905 -50.80 -66.44 12.63
C SER A 905 -50.42 -66.71 14.10
N GLU A 906 -49.19 -66.35 14.49
CA GLU A 906 -48.81 -66.28 15.90
C GLU A 906 -49.75 -65.33 16.66
N PRO A 907 -50.05 -65.58 17.95
CA PRO A 907 -50.93 -64.71 18.73
C PRO A 907 -50.34 -63.30 18.83
N GLU A 908 -51.16 -62.26 18.67
CA GLU A 908 -50.70 -60.87 18.81
C GLU A 908 -50.05 -60.66 20.19
N MET A 909 -48.74 -60.40 20.17
CA MET A 909 -47.92 -60.15 21.34
C MET A 909 -47.96 -58.66 21.70
N VAL A 910 -48.83 -58.29 22.64
CA VAL A 910 -48.98 -56.90 23.09
C VAL A 910 -47.80 -56.50 23.98
N GLU A 911 -47.17 -55.37 23.66
CA GLU A 911 -46.11 -54.78 24.47
C GLU A 911 -46.70 -53.92 25.61
N ILE A 912 -46.72 -54.47 26.83
CA ILE A 912 -47.16 -53.75 28.03
C ILE A 912 -45.96 -53.14 28.73
N TRP A 913 -46.07 -51.85 29.04
CA TRP A 913 -45.04 -51.05 29.68
C TRP A 913 -45.40 -50.78 31.14
N ARG A 914 -44.48 -51.11 32.06
CA ARG A 914 -44.66 -50.97 33.51
C ARG A 914 -43.57 -50.10 34.11
N GLN A 915 -43.88 -49.32 35.14
CA GLN A 915 -42.84 -48.56 35.86
C GLN A 915 -41.95 -49.52 36.67
N HIS A 916 -40.63 -49.38 36.57
CA HIS A 916 -39.70 -50.30 37.22
C HIS A 916 -39.67 -50.10 38.76
N ARG A 917 -40.55 -50.83 39.47
CA ARG A 917 -40.51 -50.99 40.91
C ARG A 917 -39.25 -51.75 41.32
N ARG A 918 -38.25 -51.06 41.89
CA ARG A 918 -37.20 -51.72 42.67
C ARG A 918 -37.85 -52.36 43.90
N HIS A 919 -38.04 -53.68 43.87
CA HIS A 919 -38.42 -54.43 45.06
C HIS A 919 -37.31 -54.32 46.10
N HIS A 920 -37.66 -53.86 47.30
CA HIS A 920 -36.77 -53.82 48.44
C HIS A 920 -36.91 -55.13 49.22
N GLU A 921 -36.22 -56.17 48.77
CA GLU A 921 -35.96 -57.36 49.59
C GLU A 921 -34.47 -57.40 49.98
N GLY A 922 -34.20 -57.87 51.20
CA GLY A 922 -32.91 -57.69 51.87
C GLY A 922 -31.92 -58.81 51.57
N GLY A 923 -30.74 -58.45 51.03
CA GLY A 923 -29.57 -59.33 50.92
C GLY A 923 -28.30 -58.55 51.29
N HIS A 924 -27.51 -59.07 52.23
CA HIS A 924 -26.36 -58.33 52.76
C HIS A 924 -25.14 -58.35 51.82
N ALA A 925 -24.57 -57.18 51.56
CA ALA A 925 -23.16 -57.01 51.21
C ALA A 925 -22.54 -55.98 52.19
N ARG A 926 -21.35 -56.26 52.72
CA ARG A 926 -20.68 -55.42 53.74
C ARG A 926 -19.77 -54.36 53.12
N GLN A 927 -19.49 -53.34 53.92
CA GLN A 927 -18.60 -52.22 53.60
C GLN A 927 -17.18 -52.68 53.21
N GLY A 928 -16.64 -52.06 52.16
CA GLY A 928 -15.20 -52.00 51.87
C GLY A 928 -14.80 -50.54 51.64
N ARG A 929 -13.74 -50.07 52.30
CA ARG A 929 -13.19 -48.72 52.07
C ARG A 929 -12.12 -48.79 50.98
N GLU A 930 -12.16 -47.86 50.04
CA GLU A 930 -10.96 -47.47 49.28
C GLU A 930 -10.53 -46.06 49.70
N ALA A 931 -9.22 -45.82 49.65
CA ALA A 931 -8.58 -44.65 50.25
C ALA A 931 -7.73 -43.89 49.22
N ARG A 932 -7.43 -42.63 49.54
CA ARG A 932 -6.60 -41.72 48.74
C ARG A 932 -5.25 -42.35 48.38
N GLY A 933 -4.84 -42.23 47.12
CA GLY A 933 -3.53 -42.64 46.62
C GLY A 933 -2.97 -41.71 45.56
N GLY A 934 -2.61 -40.48 45.92
CA GLY A 934 -1.76 -39.63 45.07
C GLY A 934 -0.29 -39.87 45.37
N ARG A 935 0.60 -39.84 44.35
CA ARG A 935 2.04 -39.83 44.60
C ARG A 935 2.81 -39.01 43.57
N HIS A 936 3.83 -38.33 44.08
CA HIS A 936 4.78 -37.48 43.38
C HIS A 936 6.16 -38.18 43.43
N GLU A 937 7.01 -37.93 42.43
CA GLU A 937 8.49 -38.12 42.49
C GLU A 937 9.02 -39.57 42.67
N ARG A 938 10.29 -39.91 42.38
CA ARG A 938 11.37 -39.37 41.48
C ARG A 938 12.40 -40.50 41.30
N GLY A 939 13.20 -40.44 40.22
CA GLY A 939 14.40 -41.27 40.03
C GLY A 939 14.13 -42.66 39.43
N GLU A 940 15.11 -43.37 38.88
CA GLU A 940 16.55 -43.06 38.79
C GLU A 940 17.18 -43.41 37.43
N ARG A 941 18.48 -43.08 37.31
CA ARG A 941 19.49 -43.59 36.38
C ARG A 941 19.57 -45.14 36.39
N SER A 942 20.16 -45.86 35.42
CA SER A 942 20.74 -45.53 34.10
C SER A 942 21.22 -46.80 33.36
N GLU A 943 21.50 -46.66 32.05
CA GLU A 943 22.56 -47.36 31.30
C GLU A 943 22.40 -48.83 30.86
N ARG A 944 22.97 -49.11 29.65
CA ARG A 944 23.42 -50.41 29.07
C ARG A 944 22.39 -51.49 28.67
N GLY A 945 22.67 -52.13 27.53
CA GLY A 945 22.21 -53.50 27.26
C GLY A 945 21.88 -53.83 25.80
N ASP A 946 22.89 -54.21 25.03
CA ASP A 946 22.90 -55.25 23.98
C ASP A 946 21.69 -55.53 23.05
N ARG A 947 21.98 -55.39 21.75
CA ARG A 947 21.46 -56.21 20.63
C ARG A 947 21.95 -57.67 20.78
N PRO A 948 21.28 -58.73 20.23
CA PRO A 948 21.11 -58.82 18.76
C PRO A 948 19.97 -59.67 18.14
N GLU A 949 19.80 -59.41 16.83
CA GLU A 949 19.50 -60.33 15.70
C GLU A 949 18.21 -61.20 15.56
N ARG A 950 17.68 -61.09 14.31
CA ARG A 950 17.10 -62.11 13.41
C ARG A 950 15.68 -62.67 13.61
N GLY A 951 14.91 -62.53 12.52
CA GLY A 951 13.73 -63.32 12.16
C GLY A 951 13.33 -62.99 10.71
N ASP A 952 13.51 -63.94 9.79
CA ASP A 952 13.30 -63.73 8.34
C ASP A 952 11.83 -63.68 7.91
N ARG A 953 11.54 -62.87 6.87
CA ARG A 953 10.69 -63.27 5.72
C ARG A 953 10.74 -62.28 4.54
N ARG A 954 10.98 -62.85 3.35
CA ARG A 954 10.76 -62.31 1.98
C ARG A 954 9.51 -63.01 1.39
N PRO A 955 8.98 -62.72 0.16
CA PRO A 955 9.66 -62.16 -1.03
C PRO A 955 8.82 -61.20 -1.93
N ARG A 956 9.28 -61.04 -3.19
CA ARG A 956 8.65 -60.43 -4.40
C ARG A 956 8.58 -58.89 -4.42
N HIS A 957 9.46 -58.18 -5.12
CA HIS A 957 9.78 -58.07 -6.57
C HIS A 957 8.91 -57.05 -7.33
N GLY A 958 9.61 -56.06 -7.88
CA GLY A 958 9.22 -55.17 -8.98
C GLY A 958 10.51 -54.65 -9.61
N GLU A 959 10.67 -54.82 -10.92
CA GLU A 959 11.92 -54.56 -11.66
C GLU A 959 11.84 -53.22 -12.40
N GLY A 960 12.94 -52.56 -12.80
CA GLY A 960 14.36 -52.90 -12.65
C GLY A 960 15.28 -51.82 -13.26
N GLN A 961 16.52 -52.20 -13.58
CA GLN A 961 17.45 -51.64 -14.60
C GLN A 961 17.29 -50.15 -15.01
N GLY A 962 18.26 -49.23 -14.85
CA GLY A 962 19.59 -49.31 -14.24
C GLY A 962 20.74 -49.21 -15.25
N GLU A 963 21.40 -48.04 -15.33
CA GLU A 963 22.72 -47.92 -15.94
C GLU A 963 23.64 -46.92 -15.21
N ARG A 964 24.90 -47.32 -15.13
CA ARG A 964 26.15 -46.57 -14.85
C ARG A 964 27.14 -47.09 -15.94
N PRO A 965 28.47 -46.78 -16.01
CA PRO A 965 29.29 -46.01 -15.07
C PRO A 965 30.48 -45.17 -15.63
N ARG A 966 31.08 -44.32 -14.77
CA ARG A 966 32.56 -44.08 -14.66
C ARG A 966 33.24 -43.34 -15.87
N ARG A 967 34.49 -42.84 -15.81
CA ARG A 967 35.57 -42.84 -14.78
C ARG A 967 36.63 -41.72 -14.96
N GLU A 968 37.27 -41.32 -13.84
CA GLU A 968 38.74 -41.04 -13.62
C GLU A 968 39.54 -40.14 -14.61
N ALA A 969 40.67 -39.48 -14.25
CA ALA A 969 41.38 -39.30 -12.96
C ALA A 969 42.40 -38.11 -13.03
N GLN A 970 42.80 -37.61 -11.84
CA GLN A 970 44.15 -37.18 -11.37
C GLN A 970 45.06 -36.25 -12.23
N GLY A 971 45.93 -35.40 -11.64
CA GLY A 971 46.16 -35.11 -10.21
C GLY A 971 47.47 -34.35 -9.93
N GLU A 972 47.70 -34.07 -8.63
CA GLU A 972 48.99 -33.66 -7.98
C GLU A 972 49.62 -32.29 -8.35
N GLY A 973 50.40 -31.61 -7.48
CA GLY A 973 50.73 -31.86 -6.06
C GLY A 973 51.67 -30.78 -5.47
N GLY A 974 51.85 -30.72 -4.13
CA GLY A 974 52.86 -29.84 -3.47
C GLY A 974 52.57 -29.39 -2.01
N ARG A 975 53.50 -29.66 -1.08
CA ARG A 975 53.52 -29.35 0.40
C ARG A 975 54.92 -29.73 0.97
N PRO A 976 55.27 -29.55 2.27
CA PRO A 976 54.86 -28.61 3.34
C PRO A 976 56.13 -27.77 3.76
N GLN A 977 56.63 -27.49 4.99
CA GLN A 977 56.25 -27.56 6.43
C GLN A 977 57.23 -26.68 7.27
N ASN A 978 56.84 -26.10 8.43
CA ASN A 978 57.56 -26.23 9.75
C ASN A 978 57.05 -25.32 10.90
N ARG A 979 56.46 -25.95 11.94
CA ARG A 979 56.83 -26.01 13.39
C ARG A 979 57.82 -25.01 14.04
N PRO A 980 57.90 -24.89 15.41
CA PRO A 980 57.04 -25.36 16.54
C PRO A 980 56.84 -24.30 17.70
N PRO A 981 56.42 -24.62 18.96
CA PRO A 981 55.84 -23.64 19.93
C PRO A 981 56.49 -23.57 21.35
N ARG A 982 55.90 -22.78 22.28
CA ARG A 982 55.91 -22.98 23.77
C ARG A 982 54.87 -22.08 24.50
N GLY A 983 54.47 -22.45 25.73
CA GLY A 983 53.67 -21.65 26.70
C GLY A 983 54.28 -21.77 28.11
N PRO A 984 53.53 -21.91 29.24
CA PRO A 984 52.29 -21.25 29.71
C PRO A 984 52.39 -20.80 31.22
N ARG A 985 51.25 -20.64 31.95
CA ARG A 985 51.04 -20.46 33.45
C ARG A 985 50.90 -19.01 33.98
N PRO A 986 50.36 -18.77 35.21
CA PRO A 986 49.13 -19.32 35.84
C PRO A 986 48.31 -18.26 36.66
N ASP A 987 47.39 -18.72 37.53
CA ASP A 987 46.58 -18.01 38.56
C ASP A 987 47.43 -17.20 39.62
N ASP A 988 46.89 -16.41 40.58
CA ASP A 988 45.61 -16.51 41.32
C ASP A 988 45.24 -15.25 42.19
N ARG A 989 43.98 -15.18 42.65
CA ARG A 989 43.43 -14.60 43.92
C ARG A 989 43.31 -13.08 44.25
N ARG A 990 42.08 -12.77 44.73
CA ARG A 990 41.62 -11.83 45.82
C ARG A 990 41.32 -10.33 45.52
N GLY A 991 40.26 -9.84 46.20
CA GLY A 991 39.82 -8.43 46.29
C GLY A 991 40.24 -7.74 47.61
N PRO A 992 39.46 -6.83 48.25
CA PRO A 992 37.98 -6.71 48.26
C PRO A 992 37.41 -5.26 48.11
N ARG A 993 36.13 -5.04 48.47
CA ARG A 993 35.43 -3.72 48.59
C ARG A 993 35.75 -3.00 49.91
N PRO A 994 35.46 -1.68 50.01
CA PRO A 994 34.22 -1.24 50.69
C PRO A 994 33.35 -0.30 49.80
N ASP A 995 32.06 0.01 49.97
CA ASP A 995 30.97 -0.27 50.95
C ASP A 995 30.41 1.01 51.64
N LYS A 996 29.18 1.41 51.24
CA LYS A 996 28.17 2.20 52.00
C LYS A 996 28.49 3.71 52.30
N ARG A 997 27.54 4.61 52.64
CA ARG A 997 26.05 4.61 52.76
C ARG A 997 25.53 6.06 52.77
N ALA A 998 24.27 6.31 52.37
CA ALA A 998 23.29 7.14 53.11
C ALA A 998 21.98 7.33 52.30
N ASP A 999 20.85 6.93 52.87
CA ASP A 999 19.50 7.32 52.42
C ASP A 999 19.08 8.66 53.05
N ASN A 1000 18.19 9.42 52.40
CA ASN A 1000 16.83 9.53 52.95
C ASN A 1000 15.77 10.05 51.96
N ARG A 1001 14.50 9.81 52.29
CA ARG A 1001 13.30 10.31 51.62
C ARG A 1001 12.78 11.56 52.34
N ARG A 1002 12.14 12.50 51.63
CA ARG A 1002 10.68 12.75 51.77
C ARG A 1002 10.10 13.86 50.86
N GLU A 1003 8.79 13.70 50.71
CA GLU A 1003 7.72 14.58 50.24
C GLU A 1003 7.93 16.11 50.30
N GLY A 1004 7.39 16.81 49.29
CA GLY A 1004 7.24 18.28 49.26
C GLY A 1004 7.20 18.83 47.84
N GLY A 1005 6.03 19.27 47.37
CA GLY A 1005 5.89 19.94 46.06
C GLY A 1005 5.66 21.45 46.23
N HIS A 1006 6.06 22.26 45.24
CA HIS A 1006 5.51 23.61 44.99
C HIS A 1006 5.80 24.07 43.55
N GLU A 1007 5.09 25.11 43.10
CA GLU A 1007 4.89 25.49 41.70
C GLU A 1007 6.15 25.79 40.87
N ARG A 1008 6.04 25.56 39.55
CA ARG A 1008 6.97 26.12 38.57
C ARG A 1008 6.72 27.62 38.42
N ARG A 1009 7.57 28.45 39.02
CA ARG A 1009 7.73 29.85 38.58
C ARG A 1009 8.46 29.90 37.24
N GLU A 1010 7.90 30.64 36.29
CA GLU A 1010 8.57 30.95 35.04
C GLU A 1010 9.79 31.86 35.28
N LYS A 1011 10.88 31.65 34.54
CA LYS A 1011 12.00 32.60 34.49
C LYS A 1011 11.74 33.60 33.37
N GLN A 1012 11.74 34.89 33.71
CA GLN A 1012 11.76 35.96 32.72
C GLN A 1012 13.03 35.86 31.84
N PRO A 1013 12.93 36.16 30.53
CA PRO A 1013 14.08 36.13 29.62
C PRO A 1013 15.03 37.31 29.85
N ASP A 1014 16.30 37.11 29.50
CA ASP A 1014 17.38 38.11 29.62
C ASP A 1014 17.08 39.38 28.77
N PRO A 1015 17.05 40.58 29.36
CA PRO A 1015 16.77 41.83 28.64
C PRO A 1015 17.84 42.22 27.60
N ASN A 1016 19.04 41.62 27.63
CA ASN A 1016 20.06 41.81 26.60
C ASN A 1016 20.00 40.79 25.46
N SER A 1017 19.06 39.82 25.50
CA SER A 1017 18.85 38.86 24.42
C SER A 1017 18.47 39.55 23.10
N PRO A 1018 19.04 39.15 21.94
CA PRO A 1018 18.61 39.65 20.63
C PRO A 1018 17.11 39.44 20.36
N PHE A 1019 16.52 38.39 20.93
CA PHE A 1019 15.08 38.09 20.80
C PHE A 1019 14.20 39.10 21.55
N ALA A 1020 14.66 39.67 22.67
CA ALA A 1020 13.94 40.72 23.39
C ALA A 1020 13.86 42.01 22.54
N LYS A 1021 14.94 42.35 21.83
CA LYS A 1021 14.98 43.50 20.91
C LYS A 1021 14.09 43.29 19.68
N LEU A 1022 14.01 42.06 19.15
CA LEU A 1022 13.08 41.71 18.08
C LEU A 1022 11.61 41.77 18.53
N MET A 1023 11.29 41.31 19.74
CA MET A 1023 9.94 41.46 20.33
C MET A 1023 9.55 42.93 20.50
N ALA A 1024 10.45 43.78 20.99
CA ALA A 1024 10.21 45.21 21.13
C ALA A 1024 9.99 45.90 19.76
N LEU A 1025 10.79 45.55 18.74
CA LEU A 1025 10.62 46.07 17.38
C LEU A 1025 9.28 45.63 16.76
N LYS A 1026 8.86 44.38 17.01
CA LYS A 1026 7.57 43.85 16.55
C LYS A 1026 6.39 44.62 17.18
N ALA A 1027 6.43 44.87 18.49
CA ALA A 1027 5.41 45.66 19.18
C ALA A 1027 5.32 47.11 18.63
N GLN A 1028 6.47 47.76 18.39
CA GLN A 1028 6.52 49.10 17.79
C GLN A 1028 5.94 49.15 16.36
N LEU A 1029 6.06 48.06 15.59
CA LEU A 1029 5.46 47.94 14.25
C LEU A 1029 3.96 47.57 14.28
N GLU A 1030 3.45 47.08 15.40
CA GLU A 1030 2.04 46.69 15.56
C GLU A 1030 1.18 47.85 16.13
N ASP A 1031 1.72 48.69 17.02
CA ASP A 1031 1.05 49.95 17.41
C ASP A 1031 1.17 51.06 16.34
N GLY A 1032 2.13 50.97 15.42
CA GLY A 1032 2.25 51.88 14.26
C GLY A 1032 1.20 51.67 13.16
N LYS A 1033 0.09 50.98 13.46
CA LYS A 1033 -1.01 50.62 12.53
C LYS A 1033 -2.42 50.85 13.10
N LYS A 1034 -2.57 51.80 14.03
CA LYS A 1034 -3.85 52.33 14.51
C LYS A 1034 -3.96 53.81 14.15
#